data_AF-A0A5J4XTJ0-F1
#
_entry.id   AF-A0A5J4XTJ0-F1
#
_cell.length_a   1.000
_cell.length_b   1.000
_cell.length_c   1.000
_cell.angle_alpha   90.00
_cell.angle_beta   90.00
_cell.angle_gamma   90.00
#
_symmetry.space_group_name_H-M   'P 1'
#
loop_
_entity.id
_entity.type
_entity.pdbx_description
1 polymer ?
#
loop_
_entity_poly.entity_id
_entity_poly.type
_entity_poly.pdbx_seq_one_letter_code
_entity_poly.pdbx_strand_id
1 'polypeptide(L)'
;MDALIQSLDIQCERFASPLNFNPAVKQYYSLHEQDRVFGANTDAYSTRWEGASEANPPHDAEAMEKVVRWAIFSAEKGMSPTLTAFMLPKTSASAYQKWLTHPMVRQLGCIEQRYISFKTSDHWKTGQPYKHHSKEDVAMFVVANQAGLVKFLHMQQLRQQIARASLRHGKKSIVLNDIAPSEPTDRIMDNELMRGLYEPKKFNQAKQTPGFPWGHGYVSCTDEDEEGRIMPQLKRYDPDSMIYTDGSYQKDTNLTGAGVYGWKDGVEERIRLRPSRPGPVHTINRAELIALLHALCYWQGQHDLVIATDSAFAMQSINEHLQNPETHTYNKHKNLFQAIIKQLLTRAQRQQHTSIVKVKSHIQIRGNEKADALAVEATKEWDVDMSGEYKEPFSDMVWVTGSVYDENGEVNGTPYLSDLGPALKTAVHRNKHLGQSNQDTIYFRAWRDTAQHMVADISNGYWEEEGKVPDAVLRNTNKSRTGQLWHKGKAYLWKMPYKRGGPVATDNLCPLCNQPDSGSHILGGCAHPEMKKMVIHRHDEAHRIIINAINKGRQGSCLTIADVGTAETLGNLGVHHKRIRKWVLPNSMLALHTVDPDELRTKLRPDIMMVELQEHELIYQRAANGTAHSVLPSSVIDPRLGFGRQRKIWIVEGGYCADTRYAGKEKEKNEQHEKLVDMLKMYGYEVHIRPMPLGYAGTIYNCNLSMLQDLGLQRTVAKGVLKKLHMHTCLHNIIKERRYLENSGKYALRSRGNRRNNGAG
;
A
#
# COMPACT_ATOMS: atom_id res chain seq x y z
N MET A 1 8.53 20.37 16.70
CA MET A 1 9.80 19.73 17.08
C MET A 1 10.85 20.78 17.42
N ASP A 2 11.22 21.68 16.51
CA ASP A 2 12.24 22.74 16.77
C ASP A 2 11.98 23.56 18.04
N ALA A 3 10.73 23.93 18.30
CA ALA A 3 10.34 24.62 19.53
C ALA A 3 10.66 23.81 20.80
N LEU A 4 10.48 22.48 20.79
CA LEU A 4 10.86 21.60 21.91
C LEU A 4 12.37 21.49 22.02
N ILE A 5 13.07 21.32 20.88
CA ILE A 5 14.53 21.22 20.86
C ILE A 5 15.17 22.46 21.50
N GLN A 6 14.73 23.65 21.09
CA GLN A 6 15.29 24.91 21.59
C GLN A 6 14.90 25.21 23.04
N SER A 7 13.68 24.86 23.46
CA SER A 7 13.19 25.22 24.80
C SER A 7 13.62 24.25 25.90
N LEU A 8 13.93 23.00 25.54
CA LEU A 8 14.37 21.96 26.47
C LEU A 8 15.88 21.65 26.35
N ASP A 9 16.62 22.46 25.58
CA ASP A 9 18.04 22.24 25.25
C ASP A 9 18.32 20.80 24.77
N ILE A 10 17.48 20.27 23.87
CA ILE A 10 17.61 18.90 23.39
C ILE A 10 18.87 18.78 22.54
N GLN A 11 19.78 17.90 22.93
CA GLN A 11 21.04 17.69 22.22
C GLN A 11 21.12 16.34 21.51
N CYS A 12 20.13 15.46 21.72
CA CYS A 12 20.16 14.09 21.24
C CYS A 12 18.77 13.59 20.78
N GLU A 13 18.70 12.99 19.59
CA GLU A 13 17.53 12.20 19.14
C GLU A 13 17.78 10.70 19.32
N ARG A 14 16.94 10.01 20.07
CA ARG A 14 17.10 8.58 20.38
C ARG A 14 16.65 7.65 19.26
N PHE A 15 15.82 8.12 18.34
CA PHE A 15 15.29 7.30 17.24
C PHE A 15 15.20 8.15 15.97
N ALA A 16 16.24 8.08 15.14
CA ALA A 16 16.32 8.78 13.86
C ALA A 16 17.10 7.96 12.83
N SER A 17 17.36 8.58 11.68
CA SER A 17 18.20 8.10 10.59
C SER A 17 18.98 9.28 10.01
N PRO A 18 20.04 9.05 9.23
CA PRO A 18 20.76 10.11 8.51
C PRO A 18 19.86 11.00 7.63
N LEU A 19 18.69 10.50 7.25
CA LEU A 19 17.76 11.15 6.32
C LEU A 19 16.67 11.97 7.02
N ASN A 20 16.52 11.87 8.34
CA ASN A 20 15.42 12.53 9.06
C ASN A 20 15.77 13.14 10.42
N PHE A 21 17.00 12.96 10.92
CA PHE A 21 17.43 13.63 12.16
C PHE A 21 17.39 15.16 11.99
N ASN A 22 17.15 15.87 13.09
CA ASN A 22 17.17 17.32 13.09
C ASN A 22 18.62 17.82 13.12
N PRO A 23 19.07 18.62 12.14
CA PRO A 23 20.44 19.13 12.12
C PRO A 23 20.74 20.09 13.27
N ALA A 24 19.74 20.52 14.07
CA ALA A 24 19.95 21.33 15.26
C ALA A 24 20.42 20.53 16.49
N VAL A 25 20.30 19.19 16.49
CA VAL A 25 20.78 18.35 17.59
C VAL A 25 22.20 17.87 17.34
N LYS A 26 22.99 17.74 18.42
CA LYS A 26 24.41 17.35 18.34
C LYS A 26 24.61 15.86 18.12
N GLN A 27 23.61 15.04 18.43
CA GLN A 27 23.71 13.58 18.42
C GLN A 27 22.40 12.97 17.98
N TYR A 28 22.47 11.83 17.29
CA TYR A 28 21.30 11.00 17.06
C TYR A 28 21.66 9.51 17.11
N TYR A 29 20.66 8.68 17.34
CA TYR A 29 20.78 7.21 17.32
C TYR A 29 19.96 6.63 16.16
N SER A 30 20.57 5.67 15.45
CA SER A 30 19.93 4.89 14.41
C SER A 30 19.85 3.41 14.77
N LEU A 31 18.89 2.72 14.13
CA LEU A 31 18.76 1.26 14.17
C LEU A 31 19.90 0.55 13.43
N HIS A 32 20.46 1.19 12.39
CA HIS A 32 21.42 0.55 11.48
C HIS A 32 22.86 0.94 11.81
N GLU A 33 23.74 -0.05 11.95
CA GLU A 33 25.15 0.19 12.24
C GLU A 33 25.88 0.92 11.10
N GLN A 34 25.42 0.73 9.86
CA GLN A 34 25.98 1.43 8.70
C GLN A 34 25.85 2.94 8.81
N ASP A 35 24.87 3.46 9.56
CA ASP A 35 24.61 4.90 9.68
C ASP A 35 25.68 5.64 10.49
N ARG A 36 26.61 4.93 11.14
CA ARG A 36 27.76 5.52 11.83
C ARG A 36 28.59 6.41 10.92
N VAL A 37 28.67 6.09 9.63
CA VAL A 37 29.40 6.91 8.64
C VAL A 37 28.81 8.32 8.48
N PHE A 38 27.55 8.51 8.86
CA PHE A 38 26.85 9.79 8.86
C PHE A 38 26.79 10.44 10.26
N GLY A 39 27.50 9.88 11.24
CA GLY A 39 27.53 10.38 12.61
C GLY A 39 26.47 9.78 13.55
N ALA A 40 25.76 8.72 13.13
CA ALA A 40 24.80 8.06 14.00
C ALA A 40 25.48 7.27 15.13
N ASN A 41 24.93 7.36 16.33
CA ASN A 41 25.13 6.33 17.36
C ASN A 41 24.21 5.13 17.03
N THR A 42 24.54 3.94 17.55
CA THR A 42 23.81 2.70 17.22
C THR A 42 23.13 2.12 18.44
N ASP A 43 21.90 1.63 18.26
CA ASP A 43 21.08 1.02 19.32
C ASP A 43 20.90 1.93 20.54
N ALA A 44 19.82 2.71 20.55
CA ALA A 44 19.49 3.57 21.69
C ALA A 44 19.28 2.80 23.00
N TYR A 45 19.01 1.48 22.96
CA TYR A 45 18.86 0.64 24.15
C TYR A 45 20.20 0.03 24.62
N SER A 46 21.32 0.41 24.00
CA SER A 46 22.66 -0.02 24.43
C SER A 46 23.27 0.89 25.51
N THR A 47 22.70 2.09 25.72
CA THR A 47 23.17 3.06 26.71
C THR A 47 22.06 3.49 27.66
N ARG A 48 22.46 3.92 28.85
CA ARG A 48 21.58 4.71 29.74
C ARG A 48 21.41 6.10 29.16
N TRP A 49 20.21 6.67 29.22
CA TRP A 49 19.97 7.99 28.67
C TRP A 49 20.28 9.07 29.69
N GLU A 50 21.11 10.03 29.28
CA GLU A 50 21.52 11.18 30.08
C GLU A 50 21.41 12.46 29.23
N GLY A 51 21.39 13.61 29.90
CA GLY A 51 21.17 14.91 29.25
C GLY A 51 19.74 15.08 28.75
N ALA A 52 19.53 16.13 27.95
CA ALA A 52 18.26 16.42 27.31
C ALA A 52 18.18 15.74 25.93
N SER A 53 17.21 14.85 25.76
CA SER A 53 17.00 14.08 24.53
C SER A 53 15.54 14.05 24.10
N GLU A 54 15.28 13.72 22.84
CA GLU A 54 13.95 13.37 22.34
C GLU A 54 13.90 11.91 21.92
N ALA A 55 12.73 11.28 22.05
CA ALA A 55 12.50 9.94 21.56
C ALA A 55 11.13 9.81 20.85
N ASN A 56 11.19 9.58 19.53
CA ASN A 56 10.04 9.23 18.69
C ASN A 56 10.23 7.83 18.08
N PRO A 57 9.87 6.74 18.79
CA PRO A 57 10.01 5.37 18.29
C PRO A 57 9.02 5.09 17.14
N PRO A 58 9.11 3.92 16.48
CA PRO A 58 8.02 3.38 15.67
C PRO A 58 6.69 3.35 16.44
N HIS A 59 5.57 3.67 15.77
CA HIS A 59 4.25 3.84 16.38
C HIS A 59 3.48 2.52 16.63
N ASP A 60 4.19 1.44 16.95
CA ASP A 60 3.58 0.22 17.47
C ASP A 60 3.54 0.22 19.01
N ALA A 61 2.54 -0.47 19.59
CA ALA A 61 2.26 -0.39 21.03
C ALA A 61 3.41 -0.91 21.91
N GLU A 62 4.15 -1.93 21.44
CA GLU A 62 5.25 -2.54 22.18
C GLU A 62 6.47 -1.61 22.20
N ALA A 63 6.83 -1.02 21.05
CA ALA A 63 7.93 -0.07 20.93
C ALA A 63 7.68 1.20 21.76
N MET A 64 6.46 1.76 21.70
CA MET A 64 6.08 2.93 22.50
C MET A 64 6.09 2.64 24.01
N GLU A 65 5.67 1.46 24.44
CA GLU A 65 5.75 1.09 25.86
C GLU A 65 7.21 0.91 26.31
N LYS A 66 8.01 0.21 25.51
CA LYS A 66 9.42 -0.06 25.81
C LYS A 66 10.24 1.22 25.91
N VAL A 67 10.01 2.19 25.03
CA VAL A 67 10.76 3.46 25.02
C VAL A 67 10.52 4.28 26.29
N VAL A 68 9.25 4.37 26.73
CA VAL A 68 8.87 5.16 27.91
C VAL A 68 9.42 4.51 29.17
N ARG A 69 9.36 3.16 29.26
CA ARG A 69 9.98 2.43 30.36
C ARG A 69 11.49 2.65 30.42
N TRP A 70 12.18 2.62 29.28
CA TRP A 70 13.62 2.87 29.24
C TRP A 70 13.98 4.28 29.71
N ALA A 71 13.18 5.28 29.33
CA ALA A 71 13.35 6.66 29.80
C ALA A 71 13.11 6.77 31.32
N ILE A 72 12.09 6.10 31.86
CA ILE A 72 11.82 6.06 33.30
C ILE A 72 13.01 5.49 34.04
N PHE A 73 13.50 4.30 33.65
CA PHE A 73 14.66 3.69 34.30
C PHE A 73 15.93 4.55 34.16
N SER A 74 16.11 5.23 33.03
CA SER A 74 17.24 6.16 32.83
C SER A 74 17.16 7.38 33.74
N ALA A 75 15.97 7.91 33.99
CA ALA A 75 15.75 9.01 34.94
C ALA A 75 15.88 8.55 36.40
N GLU A 76 15.25 7.43 36.77
CA GLU A 76 15.25 6.93 38.16
C GLU A 76 16.64 6.51 38.63
N LYS A 77 17.39 5.79 37.78
CA LYS A 77 18.72 5.26 38.12
C LYS A 77 19.87 6.20 37.72
N GLY A 78 19.56 7.29 37.02
CA GLY A 78 20.54 8.25 36.54
C GLY A 78 20.94 9.26 37.62
N MET A 79 22.24 9.40 37.87
CA MET A 79 22.80 10.42 38.77
C MET A 79 23.03 11.77 38.07
N SER A 80 23.15 11.76 36.74
CA SER A 80 23.29 12.96 35.91
C SER A 80 21.94 13.62 35.65
N PRO A 81 21.88 14.94 35.35
CA PRO A 81 20.66 15.58 34.87
C PRO A 81 20.13 14.89 33.59
N THR A 82 18.91 14.36 33.64
CA THR A 82 18.30 13.58 32.55
C THR A 82 16.90 14.07 32.26
N LEU A 83 16.61 14.38 31.00
CA LEU A 83 15.28 14.72 30.50
C LEU A 83 15.08 14.09 29.11
N THR A 84 14.00 13.33 28.93
CA THR A 84 13.59 12.80 27.62
C THR A 84 12.21 13.31 27.25
N ALA A 85 12.11 14.03 26.14
CA ALA A 85 10.84 14.56 25.62
C ALA A 85 10.17 13.57 24.67
N PHE A 86 8.84 13.53 24.72
CA PHE A 86 8.00 12.64 23.92
C PHE A 86 6.85 13.39 23.25
N MET A 87 6.58 13.03 21.99
CA MET A 87 5.37 13.38 21.25
C MET A 87 4.77 12.09 20.68
N LEU A 88 3.88 11.43 21.44
CA LEU A 88 3.35 10.11 21.06
C LEU A 88 1.83 10.12 20.80
N PRO A 89 1.31 9.30 19.86
CA PRO A 89 -0.12 9.20 19.59
C PRO A 89 -0.93 8.68 20.78
N LYS A 90 -2.03 9.37 21.10
CA LYS A 90 -2.95 9.08 22.18
C LYS A 90 -4.15 8.27 21.66
N THR A 91 -4.04 6.94 21.69
CA THR A 91 -5.16 6.02 21.38
C THR A 91 -5.74 5.39 22.65
N SER A 92 -6.97 4.88 22.58
CA SER A 92 -7.56 4.08 23.66
C SER A 92 -6.82 2.76 23.93
N ALA A 93 -5.86 2.37 23.07
CA ALA A 93 -5.07 1.14 23.16
C ALA A 93 -3.55 1.40 23.38
N SER A 94 -3.10 2.65 23.56
CA SER A 94 -1.68 2.96 23.69
C SER A 94 -1.13 2.47 25.02
N ALA A 95 -0.38 1.36 25.00
CA ALA A 95 0.12 0.67 26.18
C ALA A 95 1.03 1.53 27.08
N TYR A 96 1.64 2.61 26.56
CA TYR A 96 2.46 3.53 27.35
C TYR A 96 1.64 4.45 28.27
N GLN A 97 0.33 4.66 28.02
CA GLN A 97 -0.46 5.66 28.75
C GLN A 97 -0.56 5.38 30.25
N LYS A 98 -0.50 4.11 30.65
CA LYS A 98 -0.45 3.70 32.06
C LYS A 98 0.75 4.30 32.82
N TRP A 99 1.81 4.69 32.11
CA TRP A 99 3.01 5.30 32.69
C TRP A 99 2.91 6.83 32.81
N LEU A 100 1.89 7.48 32.25
CA LEU A 100 1.74 8.95 32.31
C LEU A 100 1.47 9.49 33.73
N THR A 101 1.11 8.60 34.65
CA THR A 101 0.91 8.87 36.08
C THR A 101 2.17 8.62 36.91
N HIS A 102 3.25 8.11 36.31
CA HIS A 102 4.48 7.76 37.00
C HIS A 102 5.21 9.01 37.55
N PRO A 103 5.86 8.97 38.74
CA PRO A 103 6.48 10.14 39.36
C PRO A 103 7.61 10.80 38.58
N MET A 104 8.28 10.07 37.68
CA MET A 104 9.30 10.65 36.77
C MET A 104 8.71 11.29 35.52
N VAL A 105 7.39 11.17 35.29
CA VAL A 105 6.72 11.67 34.09
C VAL A 105 6.01 12.99 34.39
N ARG A 106 6.14 13.95 33.49
CA ARG A 106 5.48 15.26 33.54
C ARG A 106 4.76 15.51 32.23
N GLN A 107 3.44 15.57 32.28
CA GLN A 107 2.61 15.82 31.09
C GLN A 107 2.65 17.31 30.74
N LEU A 108 3.18 17.65 29.57
CA LEU A 108 3.27 19.02 29.06
C LEU A 108 1.95 19.49 28.46
N GLY A 109 1.20 18.60 27.79
CA GLY A 109 -0.07 18.95 27.14
C GLY A 109 -0.49 17.93 26.09
N CYS A 110 -1.47 18.30 25.28
CA CYS A 110 -1.98 17.47 24.19
C CYS A 110 -2.23 18.32 22.95
N ILE A 111 -1.82 17.85 21.78
CA ILE A 111 -2.10 18.47 20.49
C ILE A 111 -3.22 17.69 19.82
N GLU A 112 -4.33 18.36 19.49
CA GLU A 112 -5.42 17.70 18.79
C GLU A 112 -5.01 17.31 17.36
N GLN A 113 -5.57 16.20 16.88
CA GLN A 113 -5.24 15.59 15.58
C GLN A 113 -5.28 16.58 14.38
N ARG A 114 -6.23 17.53 14.39
CA ARG A 114 -6.41 18.57 13.36
C ARG A 114 -5.28 19.59 13.33
N TYR A 115 -4.57 19.77 14.44
CA TYR A 115 -3.55 20.79 14.60
C TYR A 115 -2.13 20.28 14.36
N ILE A 116 -1.93 18.97 14.18
CA ILE A 116 -0.61 18.39 13.90
C ILE A 116 -0.46 17.92 12.46
N SER A 117 0.77 17.98 11.96
CA SER A 117 1.19 17.46 10.65
C SER A 117 2.55 16.80 10.81
N PHE A 118 2.72 15.62 10.23
CA PHE A 118 3.97 14.86 10.31
C PHE A 118 4.73 14.92 9.00
N LYS A 119 6.07 14.87 9.09
CA LYS A 119 6.90 14.59 7.91
C LYS A 119 6.72 13.13 7.50
N THR A 120 6.61 12.85 6.21
CA THR A 120 6.57 11.45 5.77
C THR A 120 7.94 10.80 5.93
N SER A 121 7.95 9.49 6.17
CA SER A 121 9.19 8.70 6.29
C SER A 121 9.98 8.61 4.99
N ASP A 122 9.50 9.19 3.90
CA ASP A 122 10.15 9.27 2.59
C ASP A 122 10.20 10.71 2.06
N HIS A 123 10.05 11.72 2.93
CA HIS A 123 9.96 13.13 2.55
C HIS A 123 11.16 13.63 1.70
N TRP A 124 12.32 12.99 1.82
CA TRP A 124 13.50 13.24 1.00
C TRP A 124 13.37 12.80 -0.47
N LYS A 125 12.35 11.98 -0.81
CA LYS A 125 12.12 11.47 -2.18
C LYS A 125 11.19 12.34 -3.02
N THR A 126 10.22 13.01 -2.39
CA THR A 126 9.04 13.54 -3.10
C THR A 126 8.96 15.06 -3.15
N GLY A 127 9.85 15.79 -2.45
CA GLY A 127 9.84 17.26 -2.41
C GLY A 127 8.62 17.88 -1.73
N GLN A 128 7.63 17.08 -1.32
CA GLN A 128 6.48 17.50 -0.51
C GLN A 128 6.60 16.88 0.89
N PRO A 129 7.17 17.61 1.86
CA PRO A 129 7.62 16.99 3.10
C PRO A 129 6.50 16.59 4.07
N TYR A 130 5.27 17.01 3.83
CA TYR A 130 4.15 16.83 4.78
C TYR A 130 2.93 16.25 4.06
N LYS A 131 2.39 15.12 4.54
CA LYS A 131 1.10 14.60 4.11
C LYS A 131 0.24 14.22 5.31
N HIS A 132 -0.96 14.79 5.33
CA HIS A 132 -2.13 14.52 6.19
C HIS A 132 -1.98 14.71 7.71
N HIS A 133 -3.07 15.22 8.29
CA HIS A 133 -3.30 15.34 9.73
C HIS A 133 -3.17 13.97 10.40
N SER A 134 -2.71 13.97 11.66
CA SER A 134 -2.83 12.76 12.50
C SER A 134 -4.28 12.29 12.52
N LYS A 135 -4.51 10.99 12.67
CA LYS A 135 -5.85 10.44 12.97
C LYS A 135 -6.17 10.48 14.46
N GLU A 136 -5.20 10.91 15.26
CA GLU A 136 -5.16 10.74 16.71
C GLU A 136 -4.55 11.97 17.35
N ASP A 137 -5.01 12.32 18.54
CA ASP A 137 -4.38 13.37 19.33
C ASP A 137 -2.97 12.94 19.75
N VAL A 138 -2.09 13.90 19.99
CA VAL A 138 -0.68 13.62 20.33
C VAL A 138 -0.39 14.14 21.73
N ALA A 139 -0.02 13.22 22.62
CA ALA A 139 0.37 13.54 23.98
C ALA A 139 1.81 14.09 23.98
N MET A 140 1.99 15.22 24.66
CA MET A 140 3.30 15.81 24.91
C MET A 140 3.66 15.63 26.38
N PHE A 141 4.78 14.98 26.65
CA PHE A 141 5.25 14.76 28.02
C PHE A 141 6.77 14.62 28.06
N VAL A 142 7.35 14.82 29.24
CA VAL A 142 8.76 14.57 29.50
C VAL A 142 8.92 13.53 30.59
N VAL A 143 10.01 12.76 30.51
CA VAL A 143 10.45 11.85 31.57
C VAL A 143 11.79 12.37 32.06
N ALA A 144 11.88 12.76 33.33
CA ALA A 144 13.05 13.44 33.86
C ALA A 144 13.25 13.18 35.35
N ASN A 145 14.51 13.20 35.79
CA ASN A 145 14.85 13.29 37.20
C ASN A 145 14.85 14.75 37.67
N GLN A 146 14.95 14.95 38.98
CA GLN A 146 14.86 16.30 39.57
C GLN A 146 15.94 17.24 39.02
N ALA A 147 17.19 16.77 38.91
CA ALA A 147 18.28 17.55 38.35
C ALA A 147 18.05 17.92 36.88
N GLY A 148 17.45 17.03 36.08
CA GLY A 148 17.08 17.27 34.69
C GLY A 148 15.94 18.28 34.54
N LEU A 149 14.91 18.22 35.40
CA LEU A 149 13.83 19.20 35.41
C LEU A 149 14.35 20.60 35.71
N VAL A 150 15.16 20.75 36.76
CA VAL A 150 15.74 22.05 37.14
C VAL A 150 16.64 22.60 36.04
N LYS A 151 17.43 21.74 35.39
CA LYS A 151 18.40 22.15 34.38
C LYS A 151 17.78 22.48 33.02
N PHE A 152 16.81 21.70 32.57
CA PHE A 152 16.36 21.73 31.17
C PHE A 152 14.92 22.23 30.98
N LEU A 153 14.06 22.17 32.00
CA LEU A 153 12.65 22.54 31.84
C LEU A 153 12.39 24.01 32.20
N HIS A 154 12.56 24.90 31.23
CA HIS A 154 12.22 26.31 31.36
C HIS A 154 10.81 26.61 30.83
N MET A 155 9.79 26.48 31.69
CA MET A 155 8.36 26.58 31.29
C MET A 155 7.98 27.89 30.57
N GLN A 156 8.58 29.03 30.96
CA GLN A 156 8.33 30.31 30.29
C GLN A 156 8.84 30.31 28.85
N GLN A 157 10.05 29.80 28.62
CA GLN A 157 10.67 29.67 27.30
C GLN A 157 9.89 28.66 26.44
N LEU A 158 9.50 27.53 27.02
CA LEU A 158 8.67 26.52 26.35
C LEU A 158 7.33 27.09 25.89
N ARG A 159 6.61 27.83 26.75
CA ARG A 159 5.35 28.51 26.39
C ARG A 159 5.56 29.50 25.25
N GLN A 160 6.59 30.34 25.32
CA GLN A 160 6.89 31.33 24.28
C GLN A 160 7.19 30.66 22.92
N GLN A 161 8.01 29.60 22.91
CA GLN A 161 8.39 28.93 21.67
C GLN A 161 7.22 28.15 21.05
N ILE A 162 6.40 27.49 21.87
CA ILE A 162 5.20 26.78 21.40
C ILE A 162 4.13 27.77 20.89
N ALA A 163 3.95 28.92 21.55
CA ALA A 163 3.06 29.98 21.08
C ALA A 163 3.54 30.55 19.73
N ARG A 164 4.84 30.84 19.58
CA ARG A 164 5.45 31.30 18.32
C ARG A 164 5.30 30.26 17.20
N ALA A 165 5.47 28.97 17.50
CA ALA A 165 5.27 27.91 16.53
C ALA A 165 3.79 27.78 16.11
N SER A 166 2.85 27.92 17.06
CA SER A 166 1.41 27.85 16.79
C SER A 166 0.94 29.00 15.89
N LEU A 167 1.46 30.22 16.12
CA LEU A 167 1.16 31.41 15.31
C LEU A 167 1.65 31.27 13.86
N ARG A 168 2.86 30.75 13.65
CA ARG A 168 3.43 30.53 12.30
C ARG A 168 2.63 29.54 11.44
N HIS A 169 1.83 28.68 12.08
CA HIS A 169 1.00 27.69 11.39
C HIS A 169 -0.50 28.05 11.40
N GLY A 170 -0.88 29.26 11.83
CA GLY A 170 -2.26 29.75 11.77
C GLY A 170 -3.25 28.98 12.66
N LYS A 171 -2.79 28.34 13.74
CA LYS A 171 -3.59 27.45 14.60
C LYS A 171 -3.80 28.04 16.00
N LYS A 172 -4.89 27.65 16.67
CA LYS A 172 -5.14 28.02 18.08
C LYS A 172 -3.97 27.55 18.97
N SER A 173 -3.62 28.37 19.95
CA SER A 173 -2.51 28.09 20.90
C SER A 173 -2.70 26.73 21.57
N ILE A 174 -1.66 25.89 21.51
CA ILE A 174 -1.58 24.66 22.33
C ILE A 174 -1.57 25.09 23.80
N VAL A 175 -2.50 24.57 24.61
CA VAL A 175 -2.52 24.81 26.05
C VAL A 175 -1.53 23.86 26.71
N LEU A 176 -0.54 24.44 27.40
CA LEU A 176 0.44 23.67 28.18
C LEU A 176 0.02 23.63 29.64
N ASN A 177 0.25 22.50 30.28
CA ASN A 177 0.05 22.34 31.72
C ASN A 177 1.09 23.14 32.50
N ASP A 178 0.68 23.66 33.66
CA ASP A 178 1.58 24.35 34.58
C ASP A 178 2.38 23.30 35.36
N ILE A 179 3.70 23.28 35.13
CA ILE A 179 4.61 22.32 35.74
C ILE A 179 5.62 23.11 36.55
N ALA A 180 5.48 23.04 37.88
CA ALA A 180 6.50 23.56 38.78
C ALA A 180 7.69 22.57 38.83
N PRO A 181 8.94 23.06 38.89
CA PRO A 181 10.11 22.23 39.20
C PRO A 181 10.15 21.72 40.66
N SER A 182 9.01 21.58 41.33
CA SER A 182 8.95 21.14 42.72
C SER A 182 9.22 19.64 42.83
N GLU A 183 9.74 19.23 44.00
CA GLU A 183 9.98 17.83 44.36
C GLU A 183 8.78 16.95 44.00
N PRO A 184 9.00 15.68 43.62
CA PRO A 184 7.91 14.73 43.50
C PRO A 184 7.18 14.71 44.84
N THR A 185 5.98 15.30 44.89
CA THR A 185 5.06 15.12 46.03
C THR A 185 5.02 13.63 46.32
N ASP A 186 5.18 13.25 47.59
CA ASP A 186 4.94 11.92 48.15
C ASP A 186 3.52 11.46 47.81
N ARG A 187 3.29 11.14 46.54
CA ARG A 187 2.13 10.40 46.08
C ARG A 187 2.48 8.98 46.43
N ILE A 188 1.82 8.51 47.49
CA ILE A 188 1.81 7.11 47.91
C ILE A 188 1.86 6.24 46.65
N MET A 189 2.99 5.56 46.46
CA MET A 189 3.18 4.67 45.33
C MET A 189 2.14 3.56 45.45
N ASP A 190 1.15 3.56 44.57
CA ASP A 190 0.22 2.46 44.51
C ASP A 190 1.00 1.22 44.04
N ASN A 191 1.00 0.14 44.83
CA ASN A 191 1.67 -1.11 44.46
C ASN A 191 1.12 -1.68 43.14
N GLU A 192 -0.06 -1.24 42.71
CA GLU A 192 -0.61 -1.53 41.38
C GLU A 192 0.13 -0.83 40.22
N LEU A 193 0.66 0.39 40.41
CA LEU A 193 1.42 1.14 39.39
C LEU A 193 2.77 0.50 39.07
N MET A 194 3.36 -0.25 40.01
CA MET A 194 4.61 -0.98 39.82
C MET A 194 4.41 -2.39 39.23
N ARG A 195 3.17 -2.91 39.18
CA ARG A 195 2.89 -4.23 38.57
C ARG A 195 3.17 -4.17 37.06
N GLY A 196 4.27 -4.81 36.66
CA GLY A 196 4.66 -4.93 35.25
C GLY A 196 5.80 -4.00 34.81
N LEU A 197 6.26 -3.09 35.68
CA LEU A 197 7.48 -2.31 35.44
C LEU A 197 8.71 -3.17 35.74
N TYR A 198 9.01 -4.13 34.86
CA TYR A 198 10.25 -4.90 34.95
C TYR A 198 11.42 -4.10 34.39
N GLU A 199 12.58 -4.20 35.01
CA GLU A 199 13.80 -3.67 34.41
C GLU A 199 14.05 -4.35 33.05
N PRO A 200 14.22 -3.59 31.96
CA PRO A 200 14.55 -4.18 30.67
C PRO A 200 15.85 -4.99 30.80
N LYS A 201 15.86 -6.26 30.34
CA LYS A 201 17.01 -7.18 30.52
C LYS A 201 18.36 -6.59 30.08
N LYS A 202 18.35 -5.75 29.03
CA LYS A 202 19.55 -5.07 28.51
C LYS A 202 20.00 -3.85 29.32
N PHE A 203 19.15 -3.29 30.18
CA PHE A 203 19.44 -2.04 30.90
C PHE A 203 20.59 -2.19 31.90
N ASN A 204 20.67 -3.33 32.59
CA ASN A 204 21.78 -3.61 33.51
C ASN A 204 23.13 -3.82 32.79
N GLN A 205 23.10 -4.14 31.50
CA GLN A 205 24.28 -4.29 30.65
C GLN A 205 24.63 -3.00 29.90
N ALA A 206 23.74 -2.01 29.91
CA ALA A 206 23.93 -0.75 29.23
C ALA A 206 24.99 0.10 29.93
N LYS A 207 26.00 0.52 29.17
CA LYS A 207 27.09 1.37 29.69
C LYS A 207 26.67 2.84 29.71
N GLN A 208 27.24 3.61 30.63
CA GLN A 208 27.30 5.06 30.51
C GLN A 208 28.39 5.37 29.50
N THR A 209 28.01 5.68 28.27
CA THR A 209 28.96 6.09 27.24
C THR A 209 28.36 7.30 26.54
N PRO A 210 29.01 8.47 26.57
CA PRO A 210 28.53 9.62 25.82
C PRO A 210 28.54 9.24 24.34
N GLY A 211 27.43 9.51 23.64
CA GLY A 211 27.37 9.31 22.20
C GLY A 211 28.45 10.11 21.49
N PHE A 212 28.87 9.66 20.31
CA PHE A 212 29.80 10.42 19.48
C PHE A 212 29.13 11.75 19.08
N PRO A 213 29.71 12.92 19.41
CA PRO A 213 29.17 14.21 19.01
C PRO A 213 29.35 14.42 17.51
N TRP A 214 28.29 14.86 16.84
CA TRP A 214 28.36 15.34 15.47
C TRP A 214 28.88 16.79 15.47
N GLY A 215 29.94 17.06 14.70
CA GLY A 215 30.55 18.38 14.58
C GLY A 215 29.80 19.26 13.59
N HIS A 216 29.18 20.34 14.06
CA HIS A 216 28.58 21.37 13.22
C HIS A 216 29.65 22.17 12.47
N GLY A 217 29.98 21.77 11.25
CA GLY A 217 30.59 22.65 10.26
C GLY A 217 29.53 23.38 9.45
N TYR A 218 28.71 24.24 10.07
CA TYR A 218 27.80 25.13 9.34
C TYR A 218 28.42 26.52 9.22
N VAL A 219 28.77 26.93 8.01
CA VAL A 219 29.10 28.31 7.67
C VAL A 219 27.79 29.08 7.56
N SER A 220 27.50 29.98 8.49
CA SER A 220 26.41 30.95 8.33
C SER A 220 26.86 32.05 7.37
N CYS A 221 26.23 32.14 6.20
CA CYS A 221 26.35 33.31 5.33
C CYS A 221 25.16 34.25 5.61
N THR A 222 25.42 35.36 6.26
CA THR A 222 24.63 36.58 6.14
C THR A 222 25.60 37.66 5.72
N ASP A 223 25.34 38.30 4.58
CA ASP A 223 25.61 39.71 4.30
C ASP A 223 24.96 40.05 2.94
N GLU A 224 24.10 41.06 2.93
CA GLU A 224 23.39 41.62 1.76
C GLU A 224 24.23 42.75 1.14
N ASP A 225 24.13 42.98 -0.18
CA ASP A 225 24.71 44.15 -0.84
C ASP A 225 23.69 45.29 -0.99
N GLU A 226 24.17 46.48 -1.39
CA GLU A 226 23.44 47.76 -1.39
C GLU A 226 22.19 47.79 -2.30
N GLU A 227 21.93 46.73 -3.08
CA GLU A 227 20.77 46.58 -3.97
C GLU A 227 19.94 45.30 -3.70
N GLY A 228 20.28 44.55 -2.64
CA GLY A 228 19.47 43.45 -2.10
C GLY A 228 19.37 42.22 -3.01
N ARG A 229 20.36 41.94 -3.87
CA ARG A 229 20.33 40.79 -4.78
C ARG A 229 21.36 39.72 -4.39
N ILE A 230 20.87 38.55 -3.99
CA ILE A 230 21.71 37.41 -3.64
C ILE A 230 22.29 36.77 -4.90
N MET A 231 23.54 37.11 -5.25
CA MET A 231 24.37 36.34 -6.18
C MET A 231 25.14 35.25 -5.43
N PRO A 232 24.97 33.95 -5.73
CA PRO A 232 25.76 32.90 -5.11
C PRO A 232 27.19 32.91 -5.67
N GLN A 233 28.11 33.63 -5.03
CA GLN A 233 29.53 33.46 -5.32
C GLN A 233 30.03 32.10 -4.81
N LEU A 234 30.71 31.35 -5.69
CA LEU A 234 31.47 30.16 -5.34
C LEU A 234 32.63 30.58 -4.42
N LYS A 235 32.40 30.66 -3.11
CA LYS A 235 33.35 31.15 -2.08
C LYS A 235 34.68 30.36 -1.94
N ARG A 236 35.10 29.55 -2.93
CA ARG A 236 36.35 28.76 -2.85
C ARG A 236 37.27 28.86 -4.08
N TYR A 237 36.76 29.21 -5.27
CA TYR A 237 37.55 29.19 -6.50
C TYR A 237 37.20 30.41 -7.38
N ASP A 238 38.21 31.00 -8.00
CA ASP A 238 38.04 32.07 -8.99
C ASP A 238 37.35 31.48 -10.25
N PRO A 239 36.17 31.98 -10.67
CA PRO A 239 35.47 31.49 -11.86
C PRO A 239 36.34 31.48 -13.12
N ASP A 240 37.25 32.44 -13.28
CA ASP A 240 38.11 32.52 -14.46
C ASP A 240 39.31 31.54 -14.39
N SER A 241 39.54 30.93 -13.22
CA SER A 241 40.54 29.87 -13.03
C SER A 241 39.96 28.45 -13.17
N MET A 242 38.68 28.33 -13.54
CA MET A 242 37.96 27.06 -13.61
C MET A 242 37.72 26.62 -15.06
N ILE A 243 37.62 25.31 -15.25
CA ILE A 243 37.20 24.71 -16.52
C ILE A 243 35.77 24.21 -16.36
N TYR A 244 34.88 24.61 -17.24
CA TYR A 244 33.48 24.26 -17.24
C TYR A 244 33.20 23.20 -18.29
N THR A 245 32.40 22.19 -17.93
CA THR A 245 32.07 21.07 -18.81
C THR A 245 30.57 20.80 -18.77
N ASP A 246 29.98 20.58 -19.94
CA ASP A 246 28.56 20.24 -20.07
C ASP A 246 28.30 19.26 -21.23
N GLY A 247 27.14 18.60 -21.21
CA GLY A 247 26.67 17.66 -22.22
C GLY A 247 25.24 17.94 -22.65
N SER A 248 24.99 17.94 -23.96
CA SER A 248 23.68 18.19 -24.55
C SER A 248 23.15 16.96 -25.29
N TYR A 249 21.83 16.81 -25.27
CA TYR A 249 21.08 15.83 -26.05
C TYR A 249 19.83 16.47 -26.66
N GLN A 250 19.81 16.62 -27.98
CA GLN A 250 18.65 17.13 -28.71
C GLN A 250 17.71 15.99 -29.08
N LYS A 251 16.49 16.01 -28.53
CA LYS A 251 15.47 14.98 -28.77
C LYS A 251 14.97 14.96 -30.21
N ASP A 252 14.86 16.13 -30.85
CA ASP A 252 14.26 16.26 -32.19
C ASP A 252 15.18 15.72 -33.29
N THR A 253 16.49 15.99 -33.16
CA THR A 253 17.51 15.54 -34.12
C THR A 253 18.17 14.22 -33.68
N ASN A 254 17.93 13.79 -32.45
CA ASN A 254 18.60 12.66 -31.80
C ASN A 254 20.13 12.78 -31.89
N LEU A 255 20.67 13.97 -31.61
CA LEU A 255 22.11 14.26 -31.63
C LEU A 255 22.61 14.60 -30.22
N THR A 256 23.84 14.18 -29.93
CA THR A 256 24.55 14.50 -28.68
C THR A 256 25.72 15.42 -28.98
N GLY A 257 26.01 16.33 -28.07
CA GLY A 257 27.14 17.25 -28.14
C GLY A 257 27.71 17.48 -26.75
N ALA A 258 28.99 17.77 -26.66
CA ALA A 258 29.67 18.05 -25.39
C ALA A 258 30.47 19.35 -25.52
N GLY A 259 30.46 20.17 -24.46
CA GLY A 259 31.08 21.49 -24.45
C GLY A 259 32.11 21.59 -23.33
N VAL A 260 33.26 22.17 -23.64
CA VAL A 260 34.30 22.50 -22.64
C VAL A 260 34.71 23.95 -22.82
N TYR A 261 34.72 24.68 -21.71
CA TYR A 261 35.03 26.11 -21.66
C TYR A 261 36.03 26.41 -20.53
N GLY A 262 37.08 27.18 -20.80
CA GLY A 262 38.04 27.56 -19.77
C GLY A 262 39.21 28.37 -20.33
N TRP A 263 40.30 28.49 -19.57
CA TRP A 263 41.51 29.19 -20.00
C TRP A 263 42.72 28.27 -19.98
N LYS A 264 43.58 28.39 -20.98
CA LYS A 264 44.87 27.71 -21.05
C LYS A 264 45.93 28.69 -21.50
N ASP A 265 46.99 28.83 -20.69
CA ASP A 265 48.12 29.73 -20.97
C ASP A 265 47.69 31.18 -21.32
N GLY A 266 46.62 31.67 -20.67
CA GLY A 266 46.05 33.00 -20.86
C GLY A 266 45.08 33.13 -22.04
N VAL A 267 44.84 32.07 -22.80
CA VAL A 267 43.92 32.04 -23.94
C VAL A 267 42.58 31.42 -23.54
N GLU A 268 41.48 32.06 -23.96
CA GLU A 268 40.13 31.52 -23.79
C GLU A 268 39.92 30.32 -24.74
N GLU A 269 39.56 29.19 -24.17
CA GLU A 269 39.33 27.93 -24.89
C GLU A 269 37.84 27.61 -24.95
N ARG A 270 37.35 27.31 -26.15
CA ARG A 270 35.95 27.01 -26.45
C ARG A 270 35.90 25.78 -27.34
N ILE A 271 35.62 24.62 -26.75
CA ILE A 271 35.81 23.33 -27.42
C ILE A 271 34.48 22.60 -27.55
N ARG A 272 34.12 22.28 -28.79
CA ARG A 272 32.92 21.51 -29.15
C ARG A 272 33.33 20.08 -29.45
N LEU A 273 32.74 19.13 -28.73
CA LEU A 273 33.10 17.71 -28.78
C LEU A 273 31.94 16.89 -29.30
N ARG A 274 32.23 15.95 -30.20
CA ARG A 274 31.27 14.89 -30.58
C ARG A 274 31.46 13.67 -29.68
N PRO A 275 30.51 13.33 -28.78
CA PRO A 275 30.75 12.33 -27.75
C PRO A 275 30.40 10.89 -28.15
N SER A 276 29.52 10.70 -29.14
CA SER A 276 29.02 9.37 -29.52
C SER A 276 28.55 9.27 -30.97
N ARG A 277 28.62 8.05 -31.49
CA ARG A 277 27.88 7.64 -32.69
C ARG A 277 26.50 7.10 -32.29
N PRO A 278 25.53 7.02 -33.22
CA PRO A 278 24.24 6.37 -32.96
C PRO A 278 24.43 4.96 -32.37
N GLY A 279 23.77 4.67 -31.26
CA GLY A 279 23.92 3.40 -30.53
C GLY A 279 23.53 3.49 -29.05
N PRO A 280 23.74 2.43 -28.26
CA PRO A 280 23.31 2.38 -26.85
C PRO A 280 24.03 3.41 -25.94
N VAL A 281 25.19 3.89 -26.39
CA VAL A 281 26.00 4.94 -25.76
C VAL A 281 25.60 6.36 -26.13
N HIS A 282 24.62 6.53 -27.01
CA HIS A 282 24.15 7.83 -27.47
C HIS A 282 23.26 8.50 -26.41
N THR A 283 23.89 9.00 -25.35
CA THR A 283 23.21 9.54 -24.16
C THR A 283 23.83 10.86 -23.70
N ILE A 284 23.03 11.70 -23.04
CA ILE A 284 23.51 12.91 -22.36
C ILE A 284 24.62 12.58 -21.34
N ASN A 285 24.43 11.52 -20.56
CA ASN A 285 25.42 11.00 -19.61
C ASN A 285 26.79 10.73 -20.23
N ARG A 286 26.84 10.26 -21.49
CA ARG A 286 28.11 10.08 -22.19
C ARG A 286 28.73 11.41 -22.59
N ALA A 287 27.93 12.36 -23.05
CA ALA A 287 28.39 13.70 -23.40
C ALA A 287 29.06 14.38 -22.19
N GLU A 288 28.39 14.35 -21.04
CA GLU A 288 28.92 14.91 -19.78
C GLU A 288 30.27 14.27 -19.38
N LEU A 289 30.37 12.93 -19.47
CA LEU A 289 31.60 12.21 -19.15
C LEU A 289 32.74 12.47 -20.15
N ILE A 290 32.43 12.61 -21.43
CA ILE A 290 33.41 12.94 -22.48
C ILE A 290 33.95 14.35 -22.29
N ALA A 291 33.08 15.33 -21.96
CA ALA A 291 33.49 16.69 -21.66
C ALA A 291 34.49 16.72 -20.50
N LEU A 292 34.19 15.99 -19.43
CA LEU A 292 35.07 15.87 -18.26
C LEU A 292 36.40 15.19 -18.60
N LEU A 293 36.37 14.08 -19.34
CA LEU A 293 37.59 13.39 -19.75
C LEU A 293 38.47 14.27 -20.64
N HIS A 294 37.87 14.97 -21.60
CA HIS A 294 38.60 15.89 -22.46
C HIS A 294 39.25 17.01 -21.65
N ALA A 295 38.54 17.59 -20.67
CA ALA A 295 39.12 18.58 -19.76
C ALA A 295 40.34 18.02 -18.99
N LEU A 296 40.27 16.79 -18.48
CA LEU A 296 41.40 16.15 -17.80
C LEU A 296 42.62 15.95 -18.72
N CYS A 297 42.39 15.56 -19.97
CA CYS A 297 43.46 15.31 -20.94
C CYS A 297 44.06 16.62 -21.48
N TYR A 298 43.22 17.59 -21.82
CA TYR A 298 43.65 18.83 -22.46
C TYR A 298 44.45 19.74 -21.51
N TRP A 299 44.11 19.75 -20.22
CA TRP A 299 44.81 20.50 -19.16
C TRP A 299 45.73 19.65 -18.28
N GLN A 300 46.19 18.49 -18.77
CA GLN A 300 47.04 17.56 -18.01
C GLN A 300 48.34 18.17 -17.43
N GLY A 301 48.83 19.28 -17.99
CA GLY A 301 50.04 19.98 -17.55
C GLY A 301 49.85 20.88 -16.32
N GLN A 302 48.61 21.24 -15.95
CA GLN A 302 48.35 22.12 -14.81
C GLN A 302 48.49 21.37 -13.48
N HIS A 303 49.19 21.98 -12.52
CA HIS A 303 49.39 21.44 -11.18
C HIS A 303 48.05 21.34 -10.42
N ASP A 304 47.33 22.46 -10.32
CA ASP A 304 46.01 22.51 -9.70
C ASP A 304 44.95 22.66 -10.79
N LEU A 305 44.07 21.66 -10.91
CA LEU A 305 43.04 21.62 -11.93
C LEU A 305 41.66 21.63 -11.28
N VAL A 306 40.85 22.65 -11.58
CA VAL A 306 39.48 22.80 -11.07
C VAL A 306 38.48 22.68 -12.21
N ILE A 307 37.70 21.60 -12.22
CA ILE A 307 36.67 21.35 -13.24
C ILE A 307 35.29 21.53 -12.61
N ALA A 308 34.52 22.49 -13.10
CA ALA A 308 33.11 22.66 -12.81
C ALA A 308 32.23 21.88 -13.79
N THR A 309 31.27 21.15 -13.24
CA THR A 309 30.21 20.51 -14.03
C THR A 309 28.89 20.60 -13.27
N ASP A 310 27.78 20.71 -13.99
CA ASP A 310 26.45 20.54 -13.42
C ASP A 310 25.94 19.09 -13.50
N SER A 311 26.72 18.17 -14.05
CA SER A 311 26.38 16.75 -14.07
C SER A 311 26.60 16.11 -12.70
N ALA A 312 25.51 15.97 -11.94
CA ALA A 312 25.52 15.14 -10.73
C ALA A 312 25.81 13.68 -11.06
N PHE A 313 25.36 13.21 -12.23
CA PHE A 313 25.60 11.85 -12.71
C PHE A 313 27.09 11.56 -12.88
N ALA A 314 27.83 12.40 -13.61
CA ALA A 314 29.26 12.21 -13.85
C ALA A 314 30.04 12.13 -12.54
N MET A 315 29.80 13.06 -11.61
CA MET A 315 30.48 13.08 -10.31
C MET A 315 30.19 11.82 -9.48
N GLN A 316 28.90 11.43 -9.38
CA GLN A 316 28.50 10.26 -8.60
C GLN A 316 29.05 8.97 -9.20
N SER A 317 28.92 8.78 -10.52
CA SER A 317 29.39 7.56 -11.18
C SER A 317 30.92 7.41 -11.15
N ILE A 318 31.69 8.51 -11.27
CA ILE A 318 33.15 8.45 -11.09
C ILE A 318 33.50 8.04 -9.66
N ASN A 319 32.87 8.65 -8.66
CA ASN A 319 33.11 8.31 -7.25
C ASN A 319 32.71 6.86 -6.94
N GLU A 320 31.57 6.40 -7.42
CA GLU A 320 31.12 5.01 -7.27
C GLU A 320 32.07 4.03 -7.95
N HIS A 321 32.59 4.35 -9.15
CA HIS A 321 33.54 3.47 -9.84
C HIS A 321 34.91 3.44 -9.16
N LEU A 322 35.33 4.53 -8.52
CA LEU A 322 36.55 4.57 -7.70
C LEU A 322 36.43 3.68 -6.45
N GLN A 323 35.26 3.68 -5.80
CA GLN A 323 35.04 2.93 -4.56
C GLN A 323 34.66 1.47 -4.79
N ASN A 324 33.79 1.21 -5.77
CA ASN A 324 33.16 -0.09 -6.03
C ASN A 324 33.10 -0.36 -7.55
N PRO A 325 34.24 -0.58 -8.23
CA PRO A 325 34.29 -0.73 -9.69
C PRO A 325 33.41 -1.88 -10.22
N GLU A 326 33.15 -2.91 -9.41
CA GLU A 326 32.30 -4.05 -9.73
C GLU A 326 30.83 -3.67 -9.95
N THR A 327 30.35 -2.58 -9.35
CA THR A 327 28.97 -2.09 -9.56
C THR A 327 28.75 -1.62 -11.01
N HIS A 328 29.83 -1.27 -11.70
CA HIS A 328 29.82 -0.83 -13.09
C HIS A 328 30.19 -1.94 -14.09
N THR A 329 30.27 -3.20 -13.65
CA THR A 329 30.63 -4.34 -14.52
C THR A 329 29.80 -4.37 -15.81
N TYR A 330 28.49 -4.09 -15.71
CA TYR A 330 27.54 -4.13 -16.81
C TYR A 330 27.10 -2.74 -17.29
N ASN A 331 27.85 -1.69 -16.94
CA ASN A 331 27.53 -0.33 -17.37
C ASN A 331 28.12 -0.06 -18.76
N LYS A 332 27.29 0.44 -19.68
CA LYS A 332 27.69 0.83 -21.04
C LYS A 332 28.80 1.90 -21.12
N HIS A 333 29.06 2.63 -20.04
CA HIS A 333 30.11 3.64 -19.93
C HIS A 333 31.35 3.15 -19.14
N LYS A 334 31.45 1.85 -18.79
CA LYS A 334 32.58 1.25 -18.04
C LYS A 334 33.95 1.69 -18.55
N ASN A 335 34.19 1.58 -19.86
CA ASN A 335 35.48 1.93 -20.47
C ASN A 335 35.81 3.43 -20.30
N LEU A 336 34.78 4.29 -20.29
CA LEU A 336 34.94 5.72 -20.11
C LEU A 336 35.26 6.07 -18.66
N PHE A 337 34.61 5.41 -17.69
CA PHE A 337 34.97 5.54 -16.28
C PHE A 337 36.41 5.12 -16.02
N GLN A 338 36.84 3.99 -16.62
CA GLN A 338 38.23 3.52 -16.51
C GLN A 338 39.23 4.53 -17.10
N ALA A 339 38.90 5.16 -18.22
CA ALA A 339 39.74 6.20 -18.82
C ALA A 339 39.86 7.44 -17.92
N ILE A 340 38.74 7.96 -17.40
CA ILE A 340 38.72 9.10 -16.47
C ILE A 340 39.53 8.79 -15.22
N ILE A 341 39.31 7.63 -14.60
CA ILE A 341 40.01 7.22 -13.37
C ILE A 341 41.50 7.05 -13.63
N LYS A 342 41.89 6.48 -14.77
CA LYS A 342 43.30 6.39 -15.14
C LYS A 342 43.96 7.77 -15.20
N GLN A 343 43.28 8.79 -15.73
CA GLN A 343 43.80 10.16 -15.74
C GLN A 343 43.90 10.76 -14.34
N LEU A 344 42.86 10.59 -13.51
CA LEU A 344 42.86 11.07 -12.12
C LEU A 344 43.98 10.43 -11.30
N LEU A 345 44.18 9.11 -11.42
CA LEU A 345 45.25 8.38 -10.75
C LEU A 345 46.63 8.80 -11.26
N THR A 346 46.79 9.02 -12.57
CA THR A 346 48.06 9.50 -13.15
C THR A 346 48.42 10.88 -12.61
N ARG A 347 47.45 11.79 -12.51
CA ARG A 347 47.65 13.12 -11.91
C ARG A 347 48.01 13.02 -10.43
N ALA A 348 47.29 12.19 -9.66
CA ALA A 348 47.57 11.96 -8.24
C ALA A 348 48.97 11.38 -8.00
N GLN A 349 49.43 10.43 -8.83
CA GLN A 349 50.79 9.88 -8.78
C GLN A 349 51.86 10.95 -9.04
N ARG A 350 51.56 11.95 -9.87
CA ARG A 350 52.41 13.11 -10.13
C ARG A 350 52.28 14.22 -9.08
N GLN A 351 51.55 13.98 -7.98
CA GLN A 351 51.24 14.96 -6.93
C GLN A 351 50.50 16.20 -7.43
N GLN A 352 49.81 16.10 -8.57
CA GLN A 352 48.98 17.17 -9.11
C GLN A 352 47.58 17.11 -8.49
N HIS A 353 47.04 18.26 -8.08
CA HIS A 353 45.73 18.33 -7.44
C HIS A 353 44.61 18.46 -8.49
N THR A 354 43.50 17.76 -8.26
CA THR A 354 42.32 17.82 -9.13
C THR A 354 41.07 17.98 -8.27
N SER A 355 40.31 19.06 -8.52
CA SER A 355 39.04 19.35 -7.87
C SER A 355 37.93 19.29 -8.90
N ILE A 356 37.00 18.34 -8.78
CA ILE A 356 35.77 18.33 -9.58
C ILE A 356 34.65 18.91 -8.71
N VAL A 357 34.08 20.04 -9.12
CA VAL A 357 33.11 20.80 -8.33
C VAL A 357 31.75 20.83 -9.01
N LYS A 358 30.69 20.62 -8.24
CA LYS A 358 29.31 20.72 -8.73
C LYS A 358 28.92 22.19 -8.82
N VAL A 359 28.49 22.63 -9.99
CA VAL A 359 27.80 23.92 -10.16
C VAL A 359 26.30 23.69 -10.32
N LYS A 360 25.46 24.66 -9.95
CA LYS A 360 24.01 24.57 -10.19
C LYS A 360 23.73 24.95 -11.64
N SER A 361 22.85 24.21 -12.30
CA SER A 361 22.32 24.56 -13.61
C SER A 361 21.34 25.72 -13.52
N HIS A 362 21.21 26.49 -14.60
CA HIS A 362 20.19 27.53 -14.79
C HIS A 362 20.17 28.66 -13.75
N ILE A 363 21.33 29.03 -13.21
CA ILE A 363 21.48 30.18 -12.32
C ILE A 363 22.49 31.21 -12.83
N GLN A 364 22.73 31.26 -14.14
CA GLN A 364 23.53 32.28 -14.82
C GLN A 364 25.02 32.30 -14.42
N ILE A 365 25.61 31.13 -14.11
CA ILE A 365 27.06 31.01 -13.94
C ILE A 365 27.69 31.09 -15.33
N ARG A 366 28.29 32.24 -15.67
CA ARG A 366 28.85 32.57 -17.00
C ARG A 366 29.61 31.41 -17.66
N GLY A 367 30.52 30.76 -16.95
CA GLY A 367 31.31 29.66 -17.50
C GLY A 367 30.49 28.40 -17.81
N ASN A 368 29.51 28.07 -16.96
CA ASN A 368 28.61 26.93 -17.18
C ASN A 368 27.67 27.19 -18.35
N GLU A 369 27.08 28.38 -18.43
CA GLU A 369 26.19 28.75 -19.56
C GLU A 369 26.95 28.73 -20.89
N LYS A 370 28.24 29.07 -20.89
CA LYS A 370 29.10 28.93 -22.08
C LYS A 370 29.37 27.47 -22.44
N ALA A 371 29.61 26.60 -21.46
CA ALA A 371 29.79 25.17 -21.70
C ALA A 371 28.50 24.51 -22.23
N ASP A 372 27.33 24.87 -21.70
CA ASP A 372 26.02 24.44 -22.20
C ASP A 372 25.81 24.86 -23.66
N ALA A 373 26.04 26.14 -23.96
CA ALA A 373 25.93 26.66 -25.33
C ALA A 373 26.85 25.91 -26.31
N LEU A 374 28.10 25.64 -25.92
CA LEU A 374 29.03 24.84 -26.73
C LEU A 374 28.55 23.39 -26.89
N ALA A 375 27.97 22.78 -25.85
CA ALA A 375 27.42 21.43 -25.93
C ALA A 375 26.22 21.36 -26.90
N VAL A 376 25.37 22.41 -26.93
CA VAL A 376 24.27 22.54 -27.89
C VAL A 376 24.81 22.74 -29.31
N GLU A 377 25.80 23.61 -29.51
CA GLU A 377 26.45 23.82 -30.81
C GLU A 377 27.12 22.54 -31.33
N ALA A 378 27.75 21.76 -30.44
CA ALA A 378 28.41 20.50 -30.72
C ALA A 378 27.49 19.41 -31.31
N THR A 379 26.17 19.56 -31.17
CA THR A 379 25.20 18.68 -31.83
C THR A 379 25.20 18.83 -33.36
N LYS A 380 25.66 19.98 -33.87
CA LYS A 380 25.67 20.32 -35.30
C LYS A 380 27.08 20.35 -35.86
N GLU A 381 28.01 20.99 -35.15
CA GLU A 381 29.39 21.20 -35.57
C GLU A 381 30.34 20.99 -34.40
N TRP A 382 31.43 20.24 -34.62
CA TRP A 382 32.38 19.89 -33.56
C TRP A 382 33.82 20.16 -33.99
N ASP A 383 34.67 20.49 -33.01
CA ASP A 383 36.10 20.70 -33.20
C ASP A 383 36.87 19.38 -33.05
N VAL A 384 36.42 18.50 -32.14
CA VAL A 384 37.05 17.19 -31.86
C VAL A 384 36.01 16.08 -31.89
N ASP A 385 36.31 15.00 -32.61
CA ASP A 385 35.47 13.80 -32.66
C ASP A 385 35.98 12.72 -31.69
N MET A 386 35.30 12.58 -30.55
CA MET A 386 35.61 11.58 -29.51
C MET A 386 34.75 10.31 -29.66
N SER A 387 33.97 10.19 -30.74
CA SER A 387 32.97 9.14 -30.90
C SER A 387 33.57 7.76 -31.17
N GLY A 388 34.81 7.68 -31.66
CA GLY A 388 35.51 6.44 -32.03
C GLY A 388 36.62 5.99 -31.08
N GLU A 389 36.92 6.76 -30.03
CA GLU A 389 38.09 6.48 -29.17
C GLU A 389 37.91 5.30 -28.19
N TYR A 390 36.68 4.82 -28.01
CA TYR A 390 36.37 3.79 -27.02
C TYR A 390 35.74 2.58 -27.68
N LYS A 391 36.17 1.38 -27.26
CA LYS A 391 35.56 0.12 -27.69
C LYS A 391 34.05 0.18 -27.52
N GLU A 392 33.33 -0.37 -28.50
CA GLU A 392 31.88 -0.51 -28.44
C GLU A 392 31.46 -1.10 -27.08
N PRO A 393 30.38 -0.59 -26.47
CA PRO A 393 29.87 -1.10 -25.21
C PRO A 393 29.70 -2.61 -25.26
N PHE A 394 30.13 -3.29 -24.20
CA PHE A 394 30.00 -4.73 -24.05
C PHE A 394 30.77 -5.59 -25.06
N SER A 395 31.63 -4.99 -25.89
CA SER A 395 32.46 -5.74 -26.86
C SER A 395 33.45 -6.72 -26.21
N ASP A 396 33.73 -6.56 -24.91
CA ASP A 396 34.57 -7.45 -24.09
C ASP A 396 33.77 -8.57 -23.40
N MET A 397 32.47 -8.70 -23.63
CA MET A 397 31.61 -9.69 -22.97
C MET A 397 30.49 -10.22 -23.87
N VAL A 398 29.89 -11.34 -23.47
CA VAL A 398 28.66 -11.83 -24.12
C VAL A 398 27.49 -10.96 -23.67
N TRP A 399 26.83 -10.30 -24.61
CA TRP A 399 25.75 -9.36 -24.31
C TRP A 399 24.54 -9.54 -25.23
N VAL A 400 23.36 -9.17 -24.72
CA VAL A 400 22.07 -9.37 -25.39
C VAL A 400 21.85 -8.28 -26.43
N THR A 401 21.37 -8.66 -27.62
CA THR A 401 20.93 -7.76 -28.68
C THR A 401 19.41 -7.69 -28.76
N GLY A 402 18.88 -6.58 -29.28
CA GLY A 402 17.46 -6.40 -29.54
C GLY A 402 17.19 -5.97 -30.97
N SER A 403 16.20 -6.58 -31.63
CA SER A 403 15.78 -6.16 -32.97
C SER A 403 15.14 -4.77 -32.94
N VAL A 404 15.62 -3.89 -33.81
CA VAL A 404 14.97 -2.61 -34.14
C VAL A 404 14.09 -2.87 -35.36
N TYR A 405 12.88 -2.32 -35.37
CA TYR A 405 11.94 -2.48 -36.48
C TYR A 405 11.70 -1.12 -37.12
N ASP A 406 11.59 -1.09 -38.46
CA ASP A 406 11.20 0.11 -39.20
C ASP A 406 9.67 0.36 -39.10
N GLU A 407 9.20 1.40 -39.80
CA GLU A 407 7.79 1.78 -39.87
C GLU A 407 6.89 0.73 -40.52
N ASN A 408 7.46 -0.18 -41.32
CA ASN A 408 6.78 -1.29 -41.96
C ASN A 408 6.81 -2.58 -41.11
N GLY A 409 7.50 -2.56 -39.97
CA GLY A 409 7.64 -3.71 -39.08
C GLY A 409 8.73 -4.68 -39.51
N GLU A 410 9.63 -4.30 -40.42
CA GLU A 410 10.80 -5.10 -40.81
C GLU A 410 12.00 -4.81 -39.90
N VAL A 411 12.86 -5.81 -39.69
CA VAL A 411 14.02 -5.66 -38.79
C VAL A 411 15.08 -4.76 -39.43
N ASN A 412 15.24 -3.56 -38.88
CA ASN A 412 16.23 -2.55 -39.24
C ASN A 412 17.42 -2.53 -38.25
N GLY A 413 17.98 -3.72 -37.98
CA GLY A 413 19.19 -3.92 -37.17
C GLY A 413 19.01 -4.61 -35.82
N THR A 414 20.12 -5.05 -35.23
CA THR A 414 20.17 -5.80 -33.95
C THR A 414 21.23 -5.24 -32.99
N PRO A 415 21.13 -3.98 -32.56
CA PRO A 415 22.09 -3.38 -31.63
C PRO A 415 22.08 -4.08 -30.26
N TYR A 416 23.20 -3.94 -29.52
CA TYR A 416 23.27 -4.31 -28.11
C TYR A 416 22.24 -3.51 -27.29
N LEU A 417 21.58 -4.19 -26.35
CA LEU A 417 20.71 -3.53 -25.39
C LEU A 417 21.52 -2.64 -24.44
N SER A 418 20.97 -1.51 -23.99
CA SER A 418 21.70 -0.58 -23.13
C SER A 418 21.91 -1.07 -21.68
N ASP A 419 21.07 -2.01 -21.23
CA ASP A 419 21.07 -2.59 -19.88
C ASP A 419 20.21 -3.88 -19.85
N LEU A 420 20.35 -4.67 -18.78
CA LEU A 420 19.55 -5.89 -18.54
C LEU A 420 18.25 -5.62 -17.76
N GLY A 421 17.90 -4.37 -17.50
CA GLY A 421 16.72 -3.95 -16.76
C GLY A 421 15.67 -3.36 -17.69
N PRO A 422 15.46 -2.03 -17.69
CA PRO A 422 14.52 -1.35 -18.59
C PRO A 422 14.64 -1.70 -20.08
N ALA A 423 15.85 -1.78 -20.63
CA ALA A 423 16.03 -2.03 -22.06
C ALA A 423 15.70 -3.47 -22.45
N LEU A 424 16.17 -4.45 -21.67
CA LEU A 424 15.76 -5.85 -21.81
C LEU A 424 14.26 -6.02 -21.63
N LYS A 425 13.70 -5.39 -20.60
CA LYS A 425 12.27 -5.40 -20.33
C LYS A 425 11.49 -4.83 -21.52
N THR A 426 11.92 -3.71 -22.11
CA THR A 426 11.27 -3.10 -23.29
C THR A 426 11.38 -3.99 -24.53
N ALA A 427 12.56 -4.54 -24.81
CA ALA A 427 12.78 -5.44 -25.94
C ALA A 427 11.93 -6.72 -25.82
N VAL A 428 11.85 -7.29 -24.62
CA VAL A 428 10.99 -8.44 -24.33
C VAL A 428 9.50 -8.05 -24.40
N HIS A 429 9.11 -6.89 -23.87
CA HIS A 429 7.73 -6.41 -23.91
C HIS A 429 7.21 -6.22 -25.32
N ARG A 430 8.01 -5.62 -26.20
CA ARG A 430 7.62 -5.33 -27.60
C ARG A 430 7.43 -6.62 -28.40
N ASN A 431 8.28 -7.62 -28.17
CA ASN A 431 8.13 -8.93 -28.79
C ASN A 431 7.02 -9.80 -28.15
N LYS A 432 6.56 -9.47 -26.94
CA LYS A 432 5.64 -10.29 -26.13
C LYS A 432 4.67 -9.40 -25.34
N HIS A 433 3.71 -8.75 -26.00
CA HIS A 433 2.66 -7.89 -25.37
C HIS A 433 1.85 -8.52 -24.20
N LEU A 434 2.13 -9.78 -23.82
CA LEU A 434 1.49 -10.54 -22.73
C LEU A 434 2.51 -11.05 -21.66
N GLY A 435 3.75 -10.57 -21.69
CA GLY A 435 4.81 -10.99 -20.77
C GLY A 435 5.13 -12.50 -20.87
N GLN A 436 5.25 -13.17 -19.72
CA GLN A 436 5.44 -14.63 -19.59
C GLN A 436 4.11 -15.42 -19.43
N SER A 437 2.95 -14.79 -19.60
CA SER A 437 1.68 -15.49 -19.36
C SER A 437 1.44 -16.54 -20.44
N ASN A 438 1.41 -17.81 -20.02
CA ASN A 438 1.01 -18.91 -20.90
C ASN A 438 -0.49 -18.76 -21.26
N GLN A 439 -0.74 -18.30 -22.48
CA GLN A 439 -2.08 -18.05 -23.00
C GLN A 439 -2.83 -19.33 -23.38
N ASP A 440 -2.13 -20.45 -23.49
CA ASP A 440 -2.72 -21.76 -23.74
C ASP A 440 -3.33 -22.36 -22.46
N THR A 441 -3.06 -21.77 -21.30
CA THR A 441 -3.62 -22.26 -20.03
C THR A 441 -5.14 -22.18 -20.01
N ILE A 442 -5.76 -23.16 -19.37
CA ILE A 442 -7.21 -23.22 -19.17
C ILE A 442 -7.71 -21.97 -18.43
N TYR A 443 -6.95 -21.48 -17.44
CA TYR A 443 -7.33 -20.28 -16.69
C TYR A 443 -7.26 -19.01 -17.54
N PHE A 444 -6.26 -18.84 -18.40
CA PHE A 444 -6.18 -17.67 -19.27
C PHE A 444 -7.37 -17.60 -20.22
N ARG A 445 -7.67 -18.70 -20.93
CA ARG A 445 -8.84 -18.80 -21.82
C ARG A 445 -10.13 -18.51 -21.07
N ALA A 446 -10.33 -19.15 -19.92
CA ALA A 446 -11.53 -18.96 -19.11
C ALA A 446 -11.70 -17.51 -18.62
N TRP A 447 -10.63 -16.85 -18.19
CA TRP A 447 -10.67 -15.45 -17.75
C TRP A 447 -10.84 -14.47 -18.90
N ARG A 448 -10.24 -14.73 -20.07
CA ARG A 448 -10.44 -13.92 -21.28
C ARG A 448 -11.92 -13.89 -21.67
N ASP A 449 -12.57 -15.06 -21.67
CA ASP A 449 -13.98 -15.16 -22.02
C ASP A 449 -14.86 -14.53 -20.93
N THR A 450 -14.55 -14.75 -19.64
CA THR A 450 -15.27 -14.16 -18.50
C THR A 450 -15.15 -12.63 -18.45
N ALA A 451 -14.00 -12.08 -18.84
CA ALA A 451 -13.74 -10.64 -18.78
C ALA A 451 -14.72 -9.81 -19.61
N GLN A 452 -15.29 -10.39 -20.68
CA GLN A 452 -16.31 -9.74 -21.52
C GLN A 452 -17.66 -9.57 -20.81
N HIS A 453 -17.90 -10.36 -19.76
CA HIS A 453 -19.16 -10.44 -19.05
C HIS A 453 -19.08 -9.96 -17.60
N MET A 454 -17.90 -9.54 -17.14
CA MET A 454 -17.71 -9.01 -15.78
C MET A 454 -17.79 -7.49 -15.75
N VAL A 455 -18.23 -6.95 -14.63
CA VAL A 455 -18.10 -5.53 -14.32
C VAL A 455 -16.69 -5.30 -13.76
N ALA A 456 -15.74 -4.95 -14.64
CA ALA A 456 -14.30 -5.02 -14.34
C ALA A 456 -13.83 -4.07 -13.23
N ASP A 457 -14.35 -2.85 -13.20
CA ASP A 457 -14.12 -1.84 -12.15
C ASP A 457 -14.55 -2.38 -10.79
N ILE A 458 -15.75 -2.94 -10.70
CA ILE A 458 -16.29 -3.46 -9.44
C ILE A 458 -15.60 -4.76 -9.03
N SER A 459 -15.38 -5.68 -9.97
CA SER A 459 -14.76 -7.00 -9.68
C SER A 459 -13.31 -6.91 -9.22
N ASN A 460 -12.69 -5.75 -9.40
CA ASN A 460 -11.33 -5.43 -8.97
C ASN A 460 -11.31 -4.24 -7.98
N GLY A 461 -12.47 -3.86 -7.45
CA GLY A 461 -12.63 -2.68 -6.61
C GLY A 461 -11.83 -2.74 -5.30
N TYR A 462 -11.40 -3.93 -4.86
CA TYR A 462 -10.50 -4.05 -3.71
C TYR A 462 -9.13 -3.37 -3.92
N TRP A 463 -8.71 -3.08 -5.15
CA TRP A 463 -7.48 -2.30 -5.42
C TRP A 463 -7.64 -0.81 -5.14
N GLU A 464 -8.87 -0.29 -5.23
CA GLU A 464 -9.17 1.12 -4.94
C GLU A 464 -9.32 1.39 -3.43
N GLU A 465 -9.51 0.34 -2.63
CA GLU A 465 -9.75 0.42 -1.19
C GLU A 465 -8.46 0.20 -0.39
N GLU A 466 -7.42 0.97 -0.72
CA GLU A 466 -6.09 0.86 -0.10
C GLU A 466 -6.17 0.97 1.42
N GLY A 467 -5.54 0.02 2.12
CA GLY A 467 -5.52 -0.07 3.58
C GLY A 467 -6.80 -0.61 4.23
N LYS A 468 -7.88 -0.88 3.49
CA LYS A 468 -9.11 -1.49 4.03
C LYS A 468 -9.19 -3.00 3.85
N VAL A 469 -8.52 -3.54 2.83
CA VAL A 469 -8.49 -4.98 2.55
C VAL A 469 -7.17 -5.57 3.01
N PRO A 470 -7.16 -6.54 3.94
CA PRO A 470 -5.93 -7.17 4.38
C PRO A 470 -5.19 -7.87 3.24
N ASP A 471 -3.86 -7.75 3.18
CA ASP A 471 -3.01 -8.39 2.15
C ASP A 471 -3.24 -9.90 2.01
N ALA A 472 -3.53 -10.58 3.13
CA ALA A 472 -3.84 -12.00 3.14
C ALA A 472 -5.11 -12.31 2.32
N VAL A 473 -6.12 -11.44 2.39
CA VAL A 473 -7.36 -11.55 1.62
C VAL A 473 -7.09 -11.30 0.13
N LEU A 474 -6.36 -10.24 -0.20
CA LEU A 474 -5.96 -9.93 -1.59
C LEU A 474 -5.22 -11.11 -2.23
N ARG A 475 -4.23 -11.65 -1.52
CA ARG A 475 -3.41 -12.77 -1.98
C ARG A 475 -4.24 -14.03 -2.18
N ASN A 476 -5.13 -14.36 -1.24
CA ASN A 476 -5.97 -15.54 -1.33
C ASN A 476 -7.05 -15.42 -2.42
N THR A 477 -7.61 -14.23 -2.61
CA THR A 477 -8.56 -13.93 -3.69
C THR A 477 -7.89 -14.16 -5.04
N ASN A 478 -6.73 -13.56 -5.26
CA ASN A 478 -5.98 -13.73 -6.51
C ASN A 478 -5.53 -15.17 -6.72
N LYS A 479 -5.04 -15.86 -5.68
CA LYS A 479 -4.74 -17.30 -5.75
C LYS A 479 -5.96 -18.14 -6.13
N SER A 480 -7.15 -17.77 -5.68
CA SER A 480 -8.37 -18.47 -6.05
C SER A 480 -8.72 -18.25 -7.51
N ARG A 481 -8.60 -17.01 -7.99
CA ARG A 481 -8.86 -16.63 -9.40
C ARG A 481 -7.88 -17.29 -10.37
N THR A 482 -6.58 -17.29 -10.05
CA THR A 482 -5.54 -17.84 -10.92
C THR A 482 -5.35 -19.35 -10.76
N GLY A 483 -6.16 -20.00 -9.93
CA GLY A 483 -6.02 -21.42 -9.65
C GLY A 483 -4.68 -21.75 -8.99
N GLN A 484 -4.16 -20.87 -8.12
CA GLN A 484 -2.96 -21.06 -7.31
C GLN A 484 -3.27 -21.29 -5.81
N LEU A 485 -4.54 -21.27 -5.40
CA LEU A 485 -4.92 -21.55 -4.02
C LEU A 485 -4.51 -22.99 -3.67
N TRP A 486 -3.73 -23.16 -2.62
CA TRP A 486 -3.26 -24.49 -2.21
C TRP A 486 -4.41 -25.36 -1.70
N HIS A 487 -4.55 -26.59 -2.15
CA HIS A 487 -5.58 -27.54 -1.69
C HIS A 487 -5.07 -28.97 -1.91
N LYS A 488 -5.72 -29.99 -1.31
CA LYS A 488 -5.18 -31.36 -1.34
C LYS A 488 -5.14 -31.92 -2.77
N GLY A 489 -6.12 -31.58 -3.61
CA GLY A 489 -6.08 -31.93 -5.03
C GLY A 489 -4.89 -31.36 -5.81
N LYS A 490 -4.38 -30.19 -5.43
CA LYS A 490 -3.15 -29.62 -6.03
C LYS A 490 -1.89 -30.31 -5.53
N ALA A 491 -1.84 -30.60 -4.23
CA ALA A 491 -0.74 -31.36 -3.64
C ALA A 491 -0.62 -32.75 -4.31
N TYR A 492 -1.75 -33.41 -4.56
CA TYR A 492 -1.82 -34.66 -5.30
C TYR A 492 -1.33 -34.51 -6.75
N LEU A 493 -1.84 -33.50 -7.48
CA LEU A 493 -1.44 -33.24 -8.87
C LEU A 493 0.07 -33.00 -9.01
N TRP A 494 0.68 -32.28 -8.07
CA TRP A 494 2.10 -31.95 -8.10
C TRP A 494 3.00 -32.97 -7.38
N LYS A 495 2.43 -34.06 -6.85
CA LYS A 495 3.16 -35.06 -6.05
C LYS A 495 3.95 -34.42 -4.91
N MET A 496 3.33 -33.47 -4.22
CA MET A 496 3.93 -32.72 -3.10
C MET A 496 3.22 -33.02 -1.78
N PRO A 497 3.88 -32.79 -0.63
CA PRO A 497 3.21 -32.80 0.66
C PRO A 497 2.10 -31.74 0.77
N TYR A 498 0.92 -32.13 1.26
CA TYR A 498 -0.16 -31.16 1.48
C TYR A 498 0.15 -30.21 2.66
N LYS A 499 0.70 -30.76 3.75
CA LYS A 499 1.18 -30.02 4.92
C LYS A 499 2.70 -29.97 4.90
N ARG A 500 3.29 -28.85 5.36
CA ARG A 500 4.74 -28.68 5.42
C ARG A 500 5.35 -29.76 6.32
N GLY A 501 6.37 -30.47 5.81
CA GLY A 501 7.02 -31.58 6.51
C GLY A 501 6.21 -32.87 6.59
N GLY A 502 5.03 -32.93 5.96
CA GLY A 502 4.21 -34.15 5.89
C GLY A 502 4.59 -35.07 4.73
N PRO A 503 3.95 -36.24 4.62
CA PRO A 503 4.11 -37.12 3.47
C PRO A 503 3.51 -36.50 2.20
N VAL A 504 3.99 -36.96 1.05
CA VAL A 504 3.43 -36.64 -0.27
C VAL A 504 1.95 -37.02 -0.31
N ALA A 505 1.10 -36.16 -0.87
CA ALA A 505 -0.32 -36.44 -0.98
C ALA A 505 -0.59 -37.62 -1.94
N THR A 506 -1.32 -38.63 -1.44
CA THR A 506 -1.66 -39.85 -2.19
C THR A 506 -3.04 -39.81 -2.84
N ASP A 507 -3.86 -38.83 -2.49
CA ASP A 507 -5.22 -38.65 -3.00
C ASP A 507 -5.58 -37.15 -3.09
N ASN A 508 -6.63 -36.83 -3.84
CA ASN A 508 -7.15 -35.47 -4.03
C ASN A 508 -8.34 -35.12 -3.12
N LEU A 509 -8.63 -35.92 -2.10
CA LEU A 509 -9.80 -35.80 -1.24
C LEU A 509 -9.60 -34.76 -0.14
N CYS A 510 -10.65 -34.01 0.13
CA CYS A 510 -10.68 -33.00 1.17
C CYS A 510 -10.43 -33.62 2.54
N PRO A 511 -9.50 -33.07 3.35
CA PRO A 511 -9.22 -33.57 4.70
C PRO A 511 -10.40 -33.45 5.68
N LEU A 512 -11.40 -32.60 5.40
CA LEU A 512 -12.54 -32.38 6.29
C LEU A 512 -13.78 -33.20 5.94
N CYS A 513 -14.06 -33.43 4.65
CA CYS A 513 -15.31 -34.05 4.20
C CYS A 513 -15.12 -35.17 3.17
N ASN A 514 -13.87 -35.51 2.84
CA ASN A 514 -13.51 -36.62 1.96
C ASN A 514 -14.10 -36.57 0.54
N GLN A 515 -14.45 -35.37 0.05
CA GLN A 515 -14.88 -35.11 -1.34
C GLN A 515 -13.73 -34.54 -2.16
N PRO A 516 -13.73 -34.62 -3.51
CA PRO A 516 -12.68 -34.05 -4.35
C PRO A 516 -12.37 -32.58 -4.03
N ASP A 517 -11.12 -32.29 -3.67
CA ASP A 517 -10.70 -31.00 -3.12
C ASP A 517 -10.16 -30.06 -4.21
N SER A 518 -10.73 -28.87 -4.27
CA SER A 518 -10.42 -27.80 -5.23
C SER A 518 -10.59 -26.42 -4.59
N GLY A 519 -10.16 -25.36 -5.27
CA GLY A 519 -10.40 -23.99 -4.82
C GLY A 519 -11.90 -23.69 -4.64
N SER A 520 -12.73 -24.06 -5.60
CA SER A 520 -14.20 -23.93 -5.51
C SER A 520 -14.80 -24.77 -4.39
N HIS A 521 -14.24 -25.96 -4.14
CA HIS A 521 -14.67 -26.81 -3.03
C HIS A 521 -14.38 -26.15 -1.67
N ILE A 522 -13.19 -25.56 -1.48
CA ILE A 522 -12.87 -24.78 -0.26
C ILE A 522 -13.84 -23.61 -0.10
N LEU A 523 -14.12 -22.88 -1.19
CA LEU A 523 -14.88 -21.64 -1.16
C LEU A 523 -16.41 -21.82 -1.10
N GLY A 524 -16.94 -22.99 -1.40
CA GLY A 524 -18.39 -23.20 -1.42
C GLY A 524 -18.89 -24.64 -1.45
N GLY A 525 -18.05 -25.63 -1.78
CA GLY A 525 -18.47 -27.01 -1.94
C GLY A 525 -18.27 -27.92 -0.72
N CYS A 526 -17.59 -27.46 0.33
CA CYS A 526 -17.24 -28.33 1.46
C CYS A 526 -18.44 -28.71 2.32
N ALA A 527 -18.68 -30.01 2.48
CA ALA A 527 -19.77 -30.56 3.27
C ALA A 527 -19.51 -30.62 4.79
N HIS A 528 -18.34 -30.18 5.26
CA HIS A 528 -18.06 -30.12 6.69
C HIS A 528 -19.04 -29.15 7.39
N PRO A 529 -19.66 -29.51 8.53
CA PRO A 529 -20.73 -28.71 9.16
C PRO A 529 -20.36 -27.24 9.39
N GLU A 530 -19.17 -26.95 9.92
CA GLU A 530 -18.71 -25.57 10.14
C GLU A 530 -18.45 -24.81 8.84
N MET A 531 -17.94 -25.49 7.80
CA MET A 531 -17.75 -24.87 6.48
C MET A 531 -19.11 -24.55 5.84
N LYS A 532 -20.09 -25.45 5.99
CA LYS A 532 -21.45 -25.25 5.49
C LYS A 532 -22.12 -24.06 6.17
N LYS A 533 -21.96 -23.89 7.49
CA LYS A 533 -22.44 -22.70 8.21
C LYS A 533 -21.85 -21.41 7.64
N MET A 534 -20.55 -21.39 7.37
CA MET A 534 -19.87 -20.24 6.77
C MET A 534 -20.40 -19.91 5.37
N VAL A 535 -20.66 -20.93 4.54
CA VAL A 535 -21.23 -20.75 3.20
C VAL A 535 -22.66 -20.22 3.25
N ILE A 536 -23.49 -20.75 4.16
CA ILE A 536 -24.87 -20.28 4.40
C ILE A 536 -24.83 -18.82 4.87
N HIS A 537 -23.99 -18.49 5.84
CA HIS A 537 -23.86 -17.12 6.34
C HIS A 537 -23.45 -16.14 5.24
N ARG A 538 -22.49 -16.51 4.38
CA ARG A 538 -22.08 -15.69 3.24
C ARG A 538 -23.24 -15.43 2.26
N HIS A 539 -24.05 -16.47 2.00
CA HIS A 539 -25.22 -16.40 1.10
C HIS A 539 -26.34 -15.54 1.70
N ASP A 540 -26.70 -15.78 2.96
CA ASP A 540 -27.68 -14.97 3.69
C ASP A 540 -27.32 -13.49 3.66
N GLU A 541 -26.08 -13.15 4.00
CA GLU A 541 -25.65 -11.75 4.07
C GLU A 541 -25.63 -11.06 2.70
N ALA A 542 -25.32 -11.80 1.63
CA ALA A 542 -25.45 -11.27 0.27
C ALA A 542 -26.90 -10.90 -0.05
N HIS A 543 -27.87 -11.76 0.32
CA HIS A 543 -29.29 -11.44 0.13
C HIS A 543 -29.77 -10.29 0.99
N ARG A 544 -29.28 -10.15 2.23
CA ARG A 544 -29.61 -8.99 3.08
C ARG A 544 -29.17 -7.67 2.46
N ILE A 545 -27.97 -7.63 1.87
CA ILE A 545 -27.45 -6.46 1.15
C ILE A 545 -28.41 -6.05 0.03
N ILE A 546 -28.94 -7.04 -0.70
CA ILE A 546 -29.85 -6.82 -1.84
C ILE A 546 -31.22 -6.37 -1.38
N ILE A 547 -31.83 -7.07 -0.41
CA ILE A 547 -33.14 -6.73 0.15
C ILE A 547 -33.14 -5.30 0.68
N ASN A 548 -32.12 -4.91 1.43
CA ASN A 548 -32.00 -3.54 1.96
C ASN A 548 -31.92 -2.49 0.83
N ALA A 549 -31.27 -2.82 -0.28
CA ALA A 549 -31.17 -1.91 -1.42
C ALA A 549 -32.50 -1.82 -2.21
N ILE A 550 -33.15 -2.95 -2.43
CA ILE A 550 -34.46 -3.05 -3.10
C ILE A 550 -35.54 -2.30 -2.31
N ASN A 551 -35.58 -2.49 -0.99
CA ASN A 551 -36.58 -1.86 -0.13
C ASN A 551 -36.47 -0.33 -0.07
N LYS A 552 -35.28 0.22 -0.41
CA LYS A 552 -35.05 1.65 -0.57
C LYS A 552 -35.30 2.16 -1.99
N GLY A 553 -35.49 1.24 -2.94
CA GLY A 553 -35.73 1.53 -4.35
C GLY A 553 -37.22 1.61 -4.70
N ARG A 554 -37.51 1.67 -6.00
CA ARG A 554 -38.89 1.77 -6.53
C ARG A 554 -39.78 0.60 -6.11
N GLN A 555 -39.19 -0.57 -5.86
CA GLN A 555 -39.93 -1.78 -5.47
C GLN A 555 -40.10 -1.94 -3.96
N GLY A 556 -39.78 -0.92 -3.15
CA GLY A 556 -39.91 -0.98 -1.68
C GLY A 556 -41.34 -1.07 -1.14
N SER A 557 -42.35 -0.85 -1.99
CA SER A 557 -43.76 -1.06 -1.68
C SER A 557 -44.25 -2.49 -1.93
N CYS A 558 -43.41 -3.37 -2.47
CA CYS A 558 -43.78 -4.77 -2.68
C CYS A 558 -43.86 -5.54 -1.37
N LEU A 559 -44.70 -6.58 -1.36
CA LEU A 559 -44.61 -7.62 -0.34
C LEU A 559 -43.35 -8.46 -0.59
N THR A 560 -42.38 -8.35 0.31
CA THR A 560 -41.14 -9.13 0.24
C THR A 560 -41.23 -10.41 1.08
N ILE A 561 -40.99 -11.55 0.44
CA ILE A 561 -40.85 -12.89 1.02
C ILE A 561 -39.41 -13.34 0.79
N ALA A 562 -38.70 -13.81 1.82
CA ALA A 562 -37.31 -14.27 1.64
C ALA A 562 -36.95 -15.43 2.57
N ASP A 563 -36.19 -16.40 2.06
CA ASP A 563 -35.62 -17.51 2.87
C ASP A 563 -34.19 -17.17 3.30
N VAL A 564 -34.05 -16.14 4.15
CA VAL A 564 -32.76 -15.58 4.56
C VAL A 564 -32.69 -15.43 6.08
N GLY A 565 -31.65 -15.96 6.74
CA GLY A 565 -31.41 -15.74 8.18
C GLY A 565 -32.55 -16.19 9.12
N THR A 566 -32.75 -15.52 10.28
CA THR A 566 -33.82 -15.80 11.26
C THR A 566 -34.99 -14.83 11.11
N ALA A 567 -36.16 -15.14 11.70
CA ALA A 567 -37.35 -14.29 11.59
C ALA A 567 -37.16 -12.89 12.20
N GLU A 568 -36.38 -12.79 13.28
CA GLU A 568 -36.04 -11.54 13.96
C GLU A 568 -35.17 -10.63 13.07
N THR A 569 -34.15 -11.19 12.41
CA THR A 569 -33.29 -10.41 11.50
C THR A 569 -34.05 -9.89 10.28
N LEU A 570 -35.10 -10.60 9.86
CA LEU A 570 -35.92 -10.26 8.69
C LEU A 570 -36.88 -9.09 8.93
N GLY A 571 -37.43 -8.96 10.14
CA GLY A 571 -38.31 -7.84 10.49
C GLY A 571 -37.62 -6.48 10.33
N ASN A 572 -36.36 -6.39 10.76
CA ASN A 572 -35.56 -5.16 10.64
C ASN A 572 -35.18 -4.81 9.20
N LEU A 573 -35.30 -5.75 8.27
CA LEU A 573 -34.96 -5.57 6.86
C LEU A 573 -36.17 -5.22 6.00
N GLY A 574 -37.38 -5.15 6.55
CA GLY A 574 -38.62 -4.96 5.78
C GLY A 574 -39.05 -6.22 5.01
N VAL A 575 -38.61 -7.41 5.46
CA VAL A 575 -39.13 -8.68 4.94
C VAL A 575 -40.37 -9.06 5.73
N HIS A 576 -41.45 -9.30 5.00
CA HIS A 576 -42.76 -9.49 5.61
C HIS A 576 -42.95 -10.94 6.05
N HIS A 577 -42.54 -11.90 5.22
CA HIS A 577 -42.75 -13.32 5.47
C HIS A 577 -41.55 -14.18 5.05
N LYS A 578 -41.35 -15.32 5.73
CA LYS A 578 -40.38 -16.35 5.35
C LYS A 578 -40.91 -17.39 4.36
N ARG A 579 -42.23 -17.45 4.19
CA ARG A 579 -42.91 -18.51 3.43
C ARG A 579 -43.99 -17.90 2.55
N ILE A 580 -44.26 -18.56 1.42
CA ILE A 580 -45.29 -18.16 0.47
C ILE A 580 -46.65 -18.22 1.16
N ARG A 581 -47.44 -17.14 1.06
CA ARG A 581 -48.75 -17.01 1.71
C ARG A 581 -49.82 -17.76 0.93
N LYS A 582 -50.86 -18.22 1.64
CA LYS A 582 -52.01 -18.94 1.05
C LYS A 582 -52.72 -18.14 -0.04
N TRP A 583 -52.77 -16.81 0.05
CA TRP A 583 -53.41 -15.99 -1.00
C TRP A 583 -52.51 -15.80 -2.23
N VAL A 584 -51.18 -15.87 -2.07
CA VAL A 584 -50.23 -15.82 -3.20
C VAL A 584 -50.26 -17.13 -3.99
N LEU A 585 -50.32 -18.27 -3.27
CA LEU A 585 -50.44 -19.60 -3.86
C LEU A 585 -51.55 -20.41 -3.14
N PRO A 586 -52.82 -20.31 -3.56
CA PRO A 586 -53.99 -20.92 -2.91
C PRO A 586 -54.01 -22.45 -2.87
N ASN A 587 -54.72 -23.02 -1.88
CA ASN A 587 -54.89 -24.48 -1.75
C ASN A 587 -55.55 -25.08 -2.99
N SER A 588 -56.48 -24.37 -3.61
CA SER A 588 -57.13 -24.78 -4.86
C SER A 588 -56.15 -25.01 -6.02
N MET A 589 -55.01 -24.30 -6.04
CA MET A 589 -53.96 -24.51 -7.04
C MET A 589 -53.07 -25.72 -6.73
N LEU A 590 -52.92 -26.04 -5.45
CA LEU A 590 -52.05 -27.10 -4.97
C LEU A 590 -52.78 -28.43 -4.83
N ALA A 591 -54.11 -28.42 -4.78
CA ALA A 591 -54.97 -29.59 -4.63
C ALA A 591 -54.91 -30.58 -5.81
N LEU A 592 -54.32 -30.19 -6.95
CA LEU A 592 -54.04 -31.06 -8.09
C LEU A 592 -52.79 -31.95 -7.88
N HIS A 593 -52.05 -31.76 -6.78
CA HIS A 593 -50.88 -32.57 -6.44
C HIS A 593 -51.20 -33.58 -5.33
N THR A 594 -50.57 -34.76 -5.37
CA THR A 594 -50.73 -35.86 -4.39
C THR A 594 -50.11 -35.57 -3.01
N VAL A 595 -49.68 -34.34 -2.77
CA VAL A 595 -48.94 -33.89 -1.58
C VAL A 595 -49.77 -32.80 -0.90
N ASP A 596 -49.74 -32.76 0.43
CA ASP A 596 -50.41 -31.72 1.22
C ASP A 596 -50.01 -30.31 0.72
N PRO A 597 -50.98 -29.43 0.39
CA PRO A 597 -50.74 -28.05 -0.03
C PRO A 597 -49.83 -27.23 0.91
N ASP A 598 -49.95 -27.42 2.22
CA ASP A 598 -49.12 -26.70 3.20
C ASP A 598 -47.68 -27.25 3.24
N GLU A 599 -47.50 -28.56 3.07
CA GLU A 599 -46.20 -29.19 2.84
C GLU A 599 -45.53 -28.70 1.53
N LEU A 600 -46.30 -28.58 0.45
CA LEU A 600 -45.79 -28.14 -0.85
C LEU A 600 -45.32 -26.68 -0.82
N ARG A 601 -46.09 -25.75 -0.22
CA ARG A 601 -45.61 -24.37 0.02
C ARG A 601 -44.35 -24.31 0.86
N THR A 602 -44.21 -25.22 1.82
CA THR A 602 -43.04 -25.29 2.67
C THR A 602 -41.80 -25.77 1.91
N LYS A 603 -41.96 -26.47 0.79
CA LYS A 603 -40.85 -26.91 -0.10
C LYS A 603 -40.51 -25.88 -1.18
N LEU A 604 -41.48 -25.09 -1.64
CA LEU A 604 -41.29 -24.04 -2.65
C LEU A 604 -40.68 -22.78 -2.01
N ARG A 605 -39.34 -22.71 -1.97
CA ARG A 605 -38.60 -21.64 -1.31
C ARG A 605 -37.70 -20.90 -2.30
N PRO A 606 -38.20 -19.82 -2.92
CA PRO A 606 -37.30 -18.88 -3.58
C PRO A 606 -36.45 -18.15 -2.53
N ASP A 607 -35.24 -17.77 -2.92
CA ASP A 607 -34.32 -16.99 -2.09
C ASP A 607 -34.96 -15.64 -1.71
N ILE A 608 -35.47 -14.91 -2.71
CA ILE A 608 -36.26 -13.69 -2.54
C ILE A 608 -37.42 -13.69 -3.55
N MET A 609 -38.63 -13.43 -3.07
CA MET A 609 -39.83 -13.23 -3.87
C MET A 609 -40.47 -11.88 -3.49
N MET A 610 -40.79 -11.08 -4.51
CA MET A 610 -41.45 -9.80 -4.36
C MET A 610 -42.77 -9.84 -5.10
N VAL A 611 -43.85 -9.49 -4.40
CA VAL A 611 -45.20 -9.42 -4.97
C VAL A 611 -45.66 -7.97 -4.98
N GLU A 612 -46.00 -7.46 -6.17
CA GLU A 612 -46.57 -6.13 -6.33
C GLU A 612 -47.93 -6.05 -5.61
N LEU A 613 -48.11 -5.00 -4.81
CA LEU A 613 -49.36 -4.72 -4.08
C LEU A 613 -50.12 -3.57 -4.75
N GLN A 614 -51.46 -3.64 -4.72
CA GLN A 614 -52.32 -2.57 -5.23
C GLN A 614 -52.53 -1.46 -4.18
N GLU A 615 -52.93 -0.26 -4.61
CA GLU A 615 -53.05 0.92 -3.74
C GLU A 615 -53.90 0.70 -2.47
N HIS A 616 -54.99 -0.06 -2.59
CA HIS A 616 -55.87 -0.36 -1.44
C HIS A 616 -55.22 -1.32 -0.43
N GLU A 617 -54.27 -2.16 -0.84
CA GLU A 617 -53.51 -3.08 0.02
C GLU A 617 -52.36 -2.37 0.75
N LEU A 618 -51.81 -1.30 0.14
CA LEU A 618 -50.76 -0.46 0.73
C LEU A 618 -51.23 0.29 1.98
N ILE A 619 -52.52 0.62 2.06
CA ILE A 619 -53.14 1.30 3.23
C ILE A 619 -53.05 0.41 4.47
N TYR A 620 -53.30 -0.90 4.32
CA TYR A 620 -53.22 -1.87 5.43
C TYR A 620 -51.79 -2.18 5.85
N GLN A 621 -50.83 -2.16 4.91
CA GLN A 621 -49.41 -2.31 5.23
C GLN A 621 -48.87 -1.12 6.05
N ARG A 622 -49.27 0.11 5.71
CA ARG A 622 -48.83 1.32 6.43
C ARG A 622 -49.38 1.40 7.85
N ALA A 623 -50.60 0.91 8.08
CA ALA A 623 -51.19 0.82 9.42
C ALA A 623 -50.45 -0.17 10.34
N ALA A 624 -49.85 -1.24 9.79
CA ALA A 624 -49.13 -2.26 10.55
C ALA A 624 -47.69 -1.84 10.96
N ASN A 625 -47.10 -0.84 10.31
CA ASN A 625 -45.73 -0.38 10.61
C ASN A 625 -45.63 0.52 11.87
N GLY A 626 -46.74 0.86 12.52
CA GLY A 626 -46.79 1.67 13.75
C GLY A 626 -46.87 0.88 15.05
N THR A 627 -47.19 -0.42 15.01
CA THR A 627 -47.35 -1.25 16.21
C THR A 627 -46.85 -2.66 15.94
N ALA A 628 -45.95 -3.14 16.80
CA ALA A 628 -45.48 -4.51 16.80
C ALA A 628 -46.68 -5.48 16.78
N HIS A 629 -46.66 -6.41 15.82
CA HIS A 629 -47.61 -7.50 15.64
C HIS A 629 -49.08 -7.12 15.36
N SER A 630 -49.41 -6.88 14.10
CA SER A 630 -50.71 -7.30 13.59
C SER A 630 -50.60 -7.97 12.22
N VAL A 631 -51.03 -9.22 12.19
CA VAL A 631 -51.24 -10.03 11.00
C VAL A 631 -52.37 -9.39 10.21
N LEU A 632 -52.19 -9.17 8.89
CA LEU A 632 -53.30 -8.88 7.98
C LEU A 632 -54.45 -9.87 8.28
N PRO A 633 -55.62 -9.42 8.76
CA PRO A 633 -56.73 -10.31 9.01
C PRO A 633 -57.06 -11.01 7.69
N SER A 634 -57.10 -12.35 7.70
CA SER A 634 -57.48 -13.14 6.53
C SER A 634 -58.86 -12.77 5.96
N SER A 635 -59.64 -11.98 6.69
CA SER A 635 -60.96 -11.46 6.35
C SER A 635 -60.98 -10.16 5.52
N VAL A 636 -59.84 -9.48 5.31
CA VAL A 636 -59.79 -8.20 4.55
C VAL A 636 -59.40 -8.42 3.07
N ILE A 637 -58.99 -9.62 2.69
CA ILE A 637 -58.76 -9.96 1.28
C ILE A 637 -60.08 -10.47 0.71
N ASP A 638 -60.87 -9.57 0.10
CA ASP A 638 -62.16 -9.91 -0.53
C ASP A 638 -61.94 -10.95 -1.66
N PRO A 639 -62.50 -12.17 -1.54
CA PRO A 639 -62.41 -13.20 -2.57
C PRO A 639 -63.07 -12.82 -3.91
N ARG A 640 -63.77 -11.67 -3.99
CA ARG A 640 -64.45 -11.18 -5.20
C ARG A 640 -63.57 -10.27 -6.08
N LEU A 641 -62.41 -9.83 -5.61
CA LEU A 641 -61.45 -9.06 -6.41
C LEU A 641 -60.62 -10.02 -7.26
N GLY A 642 -60.90 -10.06 -8.57
CA GLY A 642 -60.38 -11.03 -9.55
C GLY A 642 -58.90 -11.42 -9.34
N PHE A 643 -58.70 -12.67 -8.91
CA PHE A 643 -57.40 -13.20 -8.57
C PHE A 643 -56.44 -13.27 -9.78
N GLY A 644 -55.20 -12.82 -9.57
CA GLY A 644 -54.03 -13.04 -10.43
C GLY A 644 -53.89 -12.17 -11.68
N ARG A 645 -54.99 -11.79 -12.34
CA ARG A 645 -54.94 -10.99 -13.57
C ARG A 645 -54.34 -9.60 -13.30
N GLN A 646 -53.08 -9.37 -13.70
CA GLN A 646 -52.33 -8.09 -13.75
C GLN A 646 -51.28 -7.80 -12.65
N ARG A 647 -50.93 -8.73 -11.73
CA ARG A 647 -49.87 -8.45 -10.74
C ARG A 647 -48.51 -9.00 -11.18
N LYS A 648 -47.44 -8.24 -10.93
CA LYS A 648 -46.05 -8.68 -11.14
C LYS A 648 -45.47 -9.37 -9.93
N ILE A 649 -44.75 -10.46 -10.18
CA ILE A 649 -43.94 -11.18 -9.19
C ILE A 649 -42.50 -11.22 -9.69
N TRP A 650 -41.57 -10.75 -8.86
CA TRP A 650 -40.14 -10.90 -9.12
C TRP A 650 -39.56 -11.98 -8.20
N ILE A 651 -38.85 -12.94 -8.78
CA ILE A 651 -38.12 -13.98 -8.05
C ILE A 651 -36.63 -13.74 -8.28
N VAL A 652 -35.90 -13.39 -7.21
CA VAL A 652 -34.45 -13.21 -7.27
C VAL A 652 -33.77 -14.43 -6.66
N GLU A 653 -32.92 -15.07 -7.44
CA GLU A 653 -32.23 -16.32 -7.07
C GLU A 653 -30.72 -16.12 -7.05
N GLY A 654 -30.14 -16.13 -5.85
CA GLY A 654 -28.70 -15.89 -5.67
C GLY A 654 -27.91 -17.18 -5.55
N GLY A 655 -26.75 -17.22 -6.22
CA GLY A 655 -25.91 -18.40 -6.19
C GLY A 655 -24.43 -18.07 -6.35
N TYR A 656 -23.60 -18.65 -5.49
CA TYR A 656 -22.16 -18.59 -5.68
C TYR A 656 -21.68 -19.67 -6.66
N CYS A 657 -20.77 -19.31 -7.56
CA CYS A 657 -20.18 -20.20 -8.56
C CYS A 657 -18.68 -19.96 -8.70
N ALA A 658 -18.00 -20.84 -9.44
CA ALA A 658 -16.64 -20.53 -9.89
C ALA A 658 -16.66 -19.26 -10.74
N ASP A 659 -15.71 -18.36 -10.49
CA ASP A 659 -15.67 -17.02 -11.10
C ASP A 659 -15.68 -17.04 -12.63
N THR A 660 -15.18 -18.12 -13.24
CA THR A 660 -15.14 -18.28 -14.70
C THR A 660 -16.27 -19.15 -15.28
N ARG A 661 -17.25 -19.57 -14.47
CA ARG A 661 -18.34 -20.46 -14.87
C ARG A 661 -19.71 -19.96 -14.42
N TYR A 662 -19.99 -18.69 -14.70
CA TYR A 662 -21.23 -18.03 -14.28
C TYR A 662 -22.46 -18.44 -15.11
N ALA A 663 -22.31 -18.60 -16.43
CA ALA A 663 -23.43 -18.87 -17.34
C ALA A 663 -24.18 -20.17 -16.99
N GLY A 664 -23.45 -21.22 -16.57
CA GLY A 664 -24.07 -22.45 -16.09
C GLY A 664 -24.89 -22.24 -14.81
N LYS A 665 -24.40 -21.40 -13.89
CA LYS A 665 -25.12 -21.06 -12.66
C LYS A 665 -26.34 -20.19 -12.92
N GLU A 666 -26.24 -19.26 -13.86
CA GLU A 666 -27.36 -18.42 -14.30
C GLU A 666 -28.49 -19.28 -14.89
N LYS A 667 -28.15 -20.23 -15.77
CA LYS A 667 -29.11 -21.20 -16.32
C LYS A 667 -29.75 -22.07 -15.23
N GLU A 668 -28.95 -22.67 -14.37
CA GLU A 668 -29.43 -23.48 -13.23
C GLU A 668 -30.43 -22.70 -12.36
N LYS A 669 -30.15 -21.43 -12.07
CA LYS A 669 -31.02 -20.57 -11.25
C LYS A 669 -32.29 -20.14 -11.97
N ASN A 670 -32.27 -20.00 -13.29
CA ASN A 670 -33.49 -19.77 -14.07
C ASN A 670 -34.43 -20.99 -14.04
N GLU A 671 -33.87 -22.20 -14.05
CA GLU A 671 -34.63 -23.46 -14.11
C GLU A 671 -35.08 -23.95 -12.71
N GLN A 672 -34.41 -23.53 -11.63
CA GLN A 672 -34.65 -24.02 -10.25
C GLN A 672 -36.12 -23.96 -9.80
N HIS A 673 -36.86 -22.94 -10.26
CA HIS A 673 -38.24 -22.67 -9.83
C HIS A 673 -39.28 -22.81 -10.95
N GLU A 674 -39.01 -23.56 -12.02
CA GLU A 674 -39.96 -23.80 -13.13
C GLU A 674 -41.36 -24.17 -12.64
N LYS A 675 -41.49 -25.18 -11.77
CA LYS A 675 -42.78 -25.61 -11.21
C LYS A 675 -43.53 -24.48 -10.49
N LEU A 676 -42.82 -23.66 -9.70
CA LEU A 676 -43.42 -22.54 -8.99
C LEU A 676 -43.90 -21.46 -9.97
N VAL A 677 -43.08 -21.17 -10.98
CA VAL A 677 -43.35 -20.17 -12.01
C VAL A 677 -44.56 -20.57 -12.84
N ASP A 678 -44.66 -21.84 -13.22
CA ASP A 678 -45.80 -22.38 -13.97
C ASP A 678 -47.09 -22.25 -13.16
N MET A 679 -47.07 -22.64 -11.87
CA MET A 679 -48.23 -22.48 -10.99
C MET A 679 -48.67 -21.02 -10.86
N LEU A 680 -47.73 -20.08 -10.70
CA LEU A 680 -48.03 -18.66 -10.59
C LEU A 680 -48.58 -18.08 -11.90
N LYS A 681 -47.99 -18.44 -13.05
CA LYS A 681 -48.46 -18.01 -14.38
C LYS A 681 -49.85 -18.57 -14.70
N MET A 682 -50.13 -19.82 -14.35
CA MET A 682 -51.47 -20.42 -14.48
C MET A 682 -52.52 -19.64 -13.69
N TYR A 683 -52.14 -18.98 -12.59
CA TYR A 683 -53.05 -18.11 -11.83
C TYR A 683 -53.25 -16.73 -12.46
N GLY A 684 -52.44 -16.36 -13.46
CA GLY A 684 -52.50 -15.07 -14.13
C GLY A 684 -51.43 -14.05 -13.71
N TYR A 685 -50.50 -14.41 -12.81
CA TYR A 685 -49.39 -13.53 -12.45
C TYR A 685 -48.39 -13.34 -13.60
N GLU A 686 -47.86 -12.13 -13.74
CA GLU A 686 -46.69 -11.86 -14.56
C GLU A 686 -45.42 -12.15 -13.73
N VAL A 687 -44.73 -13.25 -14.03
CA VAL A 687 -43.59 -13.72 -13.22
C VAL A 687 -42.27 -13.45 -13.92
N HIS A 688 -41.36 -12.77 -13.24
CA HIS A 688 -40.01 -12.45 -13.70
C HIS A 688 -38.96 -13.12 -12.81
N ILE A 689 -38.19 -14.05 -13.38
CA ILE A 689 -37.04 -14.64 -12.71
C ILE A 689 -35.82 -13.75 -12.95
N ARG A 690 -35.02 -13.55 -11.91
CA ARG A 690 -33.83 -12.70 -11.91
C ARG A 690 -32.69 -13.45 -11.21
N PRO A 691 -31.93 -14.26 -11.96
CA PRO A 691 -30.79 -14.98 -11.41
C PRO A 691 -29.67 -13.99 -11.07
N MET A 692 -28.94 -14.28 -10.00
CA MET A 692 -27.82 -13.47 -9.55
C MET A 692 -26.60 -14.36 -9.25
N PRO A 693 -25.83 -14.73 -10.29
CA PRO A 693 -24.58 -15.43 -10.09
C PRO A 693 -23.54 -14.52 -9.40
N LEU A 694 -22.83 -15.05 -8.41
CA LEU A 694 -21.72 -14.39 -7.73
C LEU A 694 -20.47 -15.28 -7.78
N GLY A 695 -19.32 -14.72 -8.14
CA GLY A 695 -18.06 -15.48 -8.13
C GLY A 695 -17.60 -15.81 -6.71
N TYR A 696 -17.08 -17.02 -6.47
CA TYR A 696 -16.52 -17.40 -5.17
C TYR A 696 -15.39 -16.48 -4.69
N ALA A 697 -14.63 -15.90 -5.62
CA ALA A 697 -13.57 -14.92 -5.37
C ALA A 697 -14.03 -13.47 -5.67
N GLY A 698 -15.33 -13.21 -5.58
CA GLY A 698 -15.91 -11.87 -5.65
C GLY A 698 -16.09 -11.30 -7.05
N THR A 699 -16.06 -12.11 -8.11
CA THR A 699 -16.37 -11.62 -9.46
C THR A 699 -17.85 -11.23 -9.57
N ILE A 700 -18.10 -10.04 -10.13
CA ILE A 700 -19.44 -9.48 -10.37
C ILE A 700 -19.68 -9.43 -11.89
N TYR A 701 -20.82 -9.93 -12.33
CA TYR A 701 -21.17 -10.03 -13.75
C TYR A 701 -22.12 -8.91 -14.20
N ASN A 702 -22.10 -8.60 -15.50
CA ASN A 702 -22.93 -7.56 -16.12
C ASN A 702 -24.44 -7.84 -15.95
N CYS A 703 -24.84 -9.12 -15.89
CA CYS A 703 -26.22 -9.51 -15.61
C CYS A 703 -26.69 -9.07 -14.21
N ASN A 704 -25.80 -9.02 -13.21
CA ASN A 704 -26.15 -8.55 -11.86
C ASN A 704 -26.51 -7.05 -11.85
N LEU A 705 -25.79 -6.25 -12.64
CA LEU A 705 -26.10 -4.82 -12.77
C LEU A 705 -27.44 -4.60 -13.45
N SER A 706 -27.65 -5.30 -14.57
CA SER A 706 -28.91 -5.25 -15.34
C SER A 706 -30.09 -5.67 -14.48
N MET A 707 -29.94 -6.76 -13.72
CA MET A 707 -30.96 -7.25 -12.79
C MET A 707 -31.35 -6.22 -11.71
N LEU A 708 -30.39 -5.55 -11.08
CA LEU A 708 -30.71 -4.54 -10.06
C LEU A 708 -31.41 -3.32 -10.67
N GLN A 709 -31.07 -2.95 -11.92
CA GLN A 709 -31.76 -1.88 -12.63
C GLN A 709 -33.20 -2.26 -12.97
N ASP A 710 -33.45 -3.51 -13.39
CA ASP A 710 -34.80 -4.05 -13.61
C ASP A 710 -35.66 -4.03 -12.35
N LEU A 711 -35.05 -4.25 -11.19
CA LEU A 711 -35.70 -4.13 -9.87
C LEU A 711 -35.86 -2.67 -9.41
N GLY A 712 -35.60 -1.70 -10.30
CA GLY A 712 -35.90 -0.29 -10.08
C GLY A 712 -34.84 0.47 -9.29
N LEU A 713 -33.60 -0.04 -9.19
CA LEU A 713 -32.48 0.71 -8.62
C LEU A 713 -31.83 1.60 -9.69
N GLN A 714 -31.51 2.84 -9.33
CA GLN A 714 -30.70 3.71 -10.17
C GLN A 714 -29.30 3.12 -10.36
N ARG A 715 -28.69 3.33 -11.54
CA ARG A 715 -27.40 2.73 -11.92
C ARG A 715 -26.28 3.00 -10.90
N THR A 716 -26.21 4.20 -10.35
CA THR A 716 -25.22 4.60 -9.32
C THR A 716 -25.40 3.81 -8.03
N VAL A 717 -26.64 3.69 -7.56
CA VAL A 717 -27.00 2.88 -6.37
C VAL A 717 -26.70 1.41 -6.61
N ALA A 718 -27.09 0.87 -7.78
CA ALA A 718 -26.84 -0.51 -8.16
C ALA A 718 -25.33 -0.82 -8.16
N LYS A 719 -24.49 0.02 -8.76
CA LYS A 719 -23.03 -0.12 -8.68
C LYS A 719 -22.52 -0.11 -7.23
N GLY A 720 -23.05 0.75 -6.37
CA GLY A 720 -22.71 0.78 -4.95
C GLY A 720 -23.06 -0.51 -4.21
N VAL A 721 -24.22 -1.11 -4.52
CA VAL A 721 -24.64 -2.41 -3.98
C VAL A 721 -23.72 -3.53 -4.46
N LEU A 722 -23.39 -3.55 -5.76
CA LEU A 722 -22.48 -4.54 -6.32
C LEU A 722 -21.06 -4.43 -5.74
N LYS A 723 -20.56 -3.21 -5.47
CA LYS A 723 -19.28 -3.00 -4.77
C LYS A 723 -19.34 -3.56 -3.35
N LYS A 724 -20.46 -3.40 -2.63
CA LYS A 724 -20.65 -4.03 -1.31
C LYS A 724 -20.66 -5.56 -1.38
N LEU A 725 -21.36 -6.13 -2.36
CA LEU A 725 -21.40 -7.59 -2.58
C LEU A 725 -20.00 -8.16 -2.93
N HIS A 726 -19.26 -7.46 -3.79
CA HIS A 726 -17.87 -7.79 -4.11
C HIS A 726 -17.01 -7.82 -2.84
N MET A 727 -17.04 -6.74 -2.05
CA MET A 727 -16.23 -6.62 -0.83
C MET A 727 -16.62 -7.65 0.23
N HIS A 728 -17.91 -7.88 0.44
CA HIS A 728 -18.42 -8.93 1.35
C HIS A 728 -17.87 -10.31 0.96
N THR A 729 -17.88 -10.62 -0.34
CA THR A 729 -17.38 -11.90 -0.84
C THR A 729 -15.88 -12.05 -0.62
N CYS A 730 -15.10 -11.00 -0.95
CA CYS A 730 -13.64 -11.02 -0.78
C CYS A 730 -13.22 -11.10 0.69
N LEU A 731 -13.84 -10.32 1.57
CA LEU A 731 -13.48 -10.23 2.99
C LEU A 731 -13.94 -11.43 3.84
N HIS A 732 -14.60 -12.41 3.23
CA HIS A 732 -15.15 -13.53 3.99
C HIS A 732 -14.07 -14.51 4.49
N ASN A 733 -14.18 -14.93 5.75
CA ASN A 733 -13.17 -15.74 6.45
C ASN A 733 -13.18 -17.25 6.10
N ILE A 734 -13.76 -17.66 4.97
CA ILE A 734 -13.91 -19.10 4.62
C ILE A 734 -12.55 -19.82 4.53
N ILE A 735 -11.56 -19.22 3.86
CA ILE A 735 -10.24 -19.83 3.71
C ILE A 735 -9.55 -19.92 5.08
N LYS A 736 -9.65 -18.87 5.90
CA LYS A 736 -9.07 -18.83 7.25
C LYS A 736 -9.67 -19.94 8.12
N GLU A 737 -10.99 -20.07 8.12
CA GLU A 737 -11.71 -21.11 8.86
C GLU A 737 -11.33 -22.51 8.37
N ARG A 738 -11.23 -22.69 7.05
CA ARG A 738 -10.75 -23.94 6.47
C ARG A 738 -9.38 -24.33 7.02
N ARG A 739 -8.42 -23.40 7.05
CA ARG A 739 -7.07 -23.66 7.58
C ARG A 739 -7.07 -23.92 9.07
N TYR A 740 -7.91 -23.20 9.82
CA TYR A 740 -8.09 -23.44 11.24
C TYR A 740 -8.56 -24.88 11.48
N LEU A 741 -9.65 -25.32 10.85
CA LEU A 741 -10.18 -26.69 11.00
C LEU A 741 -9.16 -27.77 10.62
N GLU A 742 -8.39 -27.56 9.56
CA GLU A 742 -7.34 -28.48 9.13
C GLU A 742 -6.19 -28.64 10.15
N ASN A 743 -5.90 -27.59 10.92
CA ASN A 743 -4.80 -27.56 11.89
C ASN A 743 -5.26 -27.93 13.31
N SER A 744 -6.51 -27.63 13.67
CA SER A 744 -7.08 -27.87 14.99
C SER A 744 -7.35 -29.35 15.29
N GLY A 745 -7.22 -30.25 14.30
CA GLY A 745 -7.49 -31.68 14.47
C GLY A 745 -8.94 -32.03 14.84
N LYS A 746 -9.84 -31.04 14.89
CA LYS A 746 -11.25 -31.22 15.27
C LYS A 746 -12.03 -31.83 14.10
N TYR A 747 -12.34 -33.11 14.28
CA TYR A 747 -13.29 -33.96 13.55
C TYR A 747 -12.92 -34.33 12.09
N ALA A 748 -12.12 -35.38 11.97
CA ALA A 748 -12.33 -36.34 10.90
C ALA A 748 -13.74 -36.94 11.08
N LEU A 749 -14.64 -36.73 10.11
CA LEU A 749 -15.89 -37.47 10.03
C LEU A 749 -15.57 -38.96 10.04
N ARG A 750 -15.86 -39.64 11.15
CA ARG A 750 -15.92 -41.11 11.21
C ARG A 750 -17.04 -41.54 10.27
N SER A 751 -16.72 -41.84 9.03
CA SER A 751 -17.56 -42.64 8.15
C SER A 751 -17.52 -44.09 8.64
N ARG A 752 -18.20 -44.40 9.75
CA ARG A 752 -18.62 -45.79 10.01
C ARG A 752 -19.88 -46.02 9.21
N GLY A 753 -19.70 -46.62 8.04
CA GLY A 753 -20.80 -47.13 7.23
C GLY A 753 -21.63 -48.11 8.06
N ASN A 754 -22.94 -47.91 7.99
CA ASN A 754 -23.95 -48.83 8.51
C ASN A 754 -23.89 -50.10 7.63
N ARG A 755 -23.01 -51.06 7.96
CA ARG A 755 -23.15 -52.44 7.49
C ARG A 755 -24.18 -53.10 8.39
N ARG A 756 -25.43 -53.14 7.91
CA ARG A 756 -26.40 -54.14 8.34
C ARG A 756 -25.82 -55.51 7.99
N ASN A 757 -25.48 -56.29 9.01
CA ASN A 757 -25.30 -57.74 8.87
C ASN A 757 -26.65 -58.35 8.51
N ASN A 758 -26.75 -58.90 7.31
CA ASN A 758 -27.73 -59.91 6.93
C ASN A 758 -26.93 -61.18 6.53
N GLY A 759 -27.37 -62.33 7.03
CA GLY A 759 -26.82 -63.68 6.79
C GLY A 759 -26.09 -64.20 8.04
N ALA A 760 -26.56 -65.17 8.84
CA ALA A 760 -27.34 -66.39 8.58
C ALA A 760 -26.74 -67.23 7.44
N GLY A 761 -26.07 -68.32 7.81
CA GLY A 761 -25.42 -69.28 6.91
C GLY A 761 -23.94 -69.37 7.16
#